data_AF-A0A9P8JFS8-F1
#
_entry.id   AF-A0A9P8JFS8-F1
#
_cell.length_a   1.000
_cell.length_b   1.000
_cell.length_c   1.000
_cell.angle_alpha   90.00
_cell.angle_beta   90.00
_cell.angle_gamma   90.00
#
_symmetry.space_group_name_H-M   'P 1'
#
loop_
_entity.id
_entity.type
_entity.pdbx_description
1 polymer ?
#
loop_
_entity_poly.entity_id
_entity_poly.type
_entity_poly.pdbx_seq_one_letter_code
_entity_poly.pdbx_strand_id
1 'polypeptide(L)'
;MSYLNATAILEHALPHTSDTYWNQFEKVSEYNVHLNYFEKLWMAWYAYIGNDVLATGIMSFLMHELVYFGRSLPWIIIDCIPYFNKYKIQNQKIPTAAEQWQCAKLVLLSHFTVELPQIWLFHPMAQFFGLGTSVPFPPLYKMAYQIAIFFVFEDAWHYWMHRAFHWGPLYKAVHKIHHQYSAPFGLAAEYASPIEVMSLGFGTVGIPIVWCAITKDLHILTMYIWIVLRLFQAIDAHSGYEFPWSLHHFLPFWAGAEHHDVHHEKFIGNYSSSFRWWDYCLDTEAGPEAAKRRREKKLAKARKAHQVRRVDSQIDRLQLNAPPPVGPINATGDDQHFPSDRAEHLQSLVKSLSITPSSRNPLLSASQIHHYLTRAQLSLPDEGEDLSTQKHDGEYEQELAWLLVAKATVQVYGLILSRLLDETVALADDVWYWDQVLGSRHATALYSIQTAPLRLAEWSHYIWADVRRRSADFNIRDAGAEAQQSLTARWSEFYGLVKEVVREKSVKEMRKRVVSPVARIRGSVRQKQNELKRCRLRGANALGVLLGEGLMNENMHGEGFATPSGSHGRDKWKASVARNVALMDAVLAKVNEEELAVDKFDAAIAAATDDDPLYDVEVYTQENGEASELGVHPATIADRLIKMLHARIPEYTQQSKVMVQKHGKPSRIVRYWFPITVGILSSSTILRYLVNRKAEILTWIQEFGHTIRDFWINWCVEPTRKVIQTIRHDKDSEVSIMSKRSLEGDRASLERMVVDFAIDNPGNATETGNPLTDAEIASIRAKVREGDLTPVLKAYEKDLSSPFMGTIRGNLIRALLIQVQKTKVDVEVAMGGIDALLKSQELVFGFVGLTPGILVTIGFSRWVSSAFTSRRGADASRKQGHMMRQLRNIDRVLTNSTPTEKFGELYYKDHGLLLCEVHVLREAAYRVMPAQVFRDFVEDVEELVDVRTGIKKQRKVVNRIRWAYKRYF
;
A
#
# COMPACT_ATOMS: atom_id res chain seq x y z
N MET A 1 52.77 -12.78 45.38
CA MET A 1 53.28 -11.55 44.74
C MET A 1 53.92 -11.93 43.41
N SER A 2 53.22 -11.69 42.30
CA SER A 2 53.81 -11.24 41.03
C SER A 2 52.65 -11.02 40.05
N TYR A 3 52.29 -9.75 39.87
CA TYR A 3 51.41 -9.33 38.78
C TYR A 3 52.22 -9.49 37.49
N LEU A 4 51.98 -10.56 36.74
CA LEU A 4 52.47 -10.66 35.38
C LEU A 4 51.67 -9.67 34.52
N ASN A 5 52.38 -8.61 34.12
CA ASN A 5 51.94 -7.57 33.22
C ASN A 5 51.30 -8.16 31.95
N ALA A 6 49.98 -8.06 31.84
CA ALA A 6 49.24 -8.37 30.61
C ALA A 6 49.68 -7.50 29.41
N THR A 7 50.38 -6.39 29.68
CA THR A 7 50.99 -5.53 28.67
C THR A 7 52.16 -6.20 27.93
N ALA A 8 52.93 -7.08 28.58
CA ALA A 8 54.10 -7.71 27.96
C ALA A 8 53.75 -8.80 26.92
N ILE A 9 52.57 -9.43 27.05
CA ILE A 9 52.08 -10.43 26.09
C ILE A 9 51.50 -9.74 24.84
N LEU A 10 50.93 -8.53 25.00
CA LEU A 10 50.45 -7.69 23.90
C LEU A 10 51.60 -7.06 23.11
N GLU A 11 52.70 -6.69 23.77
CA GLU A 11 53.91 -6.16 23.12
C GLU A 11 54.63 -7.17 22.21
N HIS A 12 54.49 -8.48 22.48
CA HIS A 12 55.14 -9.52 21.67
C HIS A 12 54.31 -10.02 20.48
N ALA A 13 53.01 -9.69 20.41
CA ALA A 13 52.10 -10.15 19.36
C ALA A 13 51.96 -9.16 18.18
N LEU A 14 52.44 -7.92 18.34
CA LEU A 14 52.46 -6.91 17.28
C LEU A 14 53.91 -6.72 16.80
N PRO A 15 54.18 -6.73 15.49
CA PRO A 15 55.53 -6.51 14.98
C PRO A 15 56.04 -5.14 15.46
N HIS A 16 57.18 -5.15 16.16
CA HIS A 16 57.84 -3.94 16.65
C HIS A 16 58.07 -2.95 15.49
N THR A 17 57.24 -1.90 15.43
CA THR A 17 57.64 -0.63 14.83
C THR A 17 57.59 0.39 15.95
N SER A 18 58.69 1.10 16.17
CA SER A 18 58.80 2.23 17.10
C SER A 18 58.00 3.46 16.63
N ASP A 19 57.05 3.28 15.71
CA ASP A 19 56.25 4.32 15.08
C ASP A 19 54.80 4.24 15.58
N THR A 20 54.31 5.35 16.15
CA THR A 20 52.90 5.46 16.53
C THR A 20 51.99 5.51 15.29
N TYR A 21 50.69 5.22 15.44
CA TYR A 21 49.70 5.41 14.36
C TYR A 21 49.76 6.82 13.75
N TRP A 22 49.94 7.84 14.60
CA TRP A 22 50.02 9.22 14.16
C TRP A 22 51.31 9.53 13.40
N ASN A 23 52.45 8.91 13.77
CA ASN A 23 53.67 8.99 12.96
C ASN A 23 53.45 8.38 11.56
N GLN A 24 52.76 7.25 11.47
CA GLN A 24 52.41 6.65 10.16
C GLN A 24 51.47 7.57 9.36
N PHE A 25 50.51 8.20 10.03
CA PHE A 25 49.62 9.18 9.39
C PHE A 25 50.37 10.40 8.86
N GLU A 26 51.31 10.95 9.62
CA GLU A 26 52.15 12.07 9.19
C GLU A 26 53.00 11.70 7.97
N LYS A 27 53.67 10.53 8.01
CA LYS A 27 54.42 10.00 6.86
C LYS A 27 53.53 9.83 5.63
N VAL A 28 52.38 9.17 5.78
CA VAL A 28 51.41 9.00 4.68
C VAL A 28 50.95 10.36 4.13
N SER A 29 50.72 11.33 5.02
CA SER A 29 50.25 12.67 4.66
C SER A 29 51.29 13.49 3.89
N GLU A 30 52.58 13.31 4.21
CA GLU A 30 53.71 13.94 3.54
C GLU A 30 53.87 13.44 2.10
N TYR A 31 53.84 12.12 1.88
CA TYR A 31 54.07 11.54 0.55
C TYR A 31 52.80 11.45 -0.32
N ASN A 32 51.60 11.44 0.26
CA ASN A 32 50.34 11.28 -0.46
C ASN A 32 49.45 12.53 -0.36
N VAL A 33 49.99 13.69 -0.74
CA VAL A 33 49.28 14.98 -0.67
C VAL A 33 47.96 15.04 -1.43
N HIS A 34 47.81 14.24 -2.49
CA HIS A 34 46.63 14.19 -3.35
C HIS A 34 45.43 13.46 -2.72
N LEU A 35 45.65 12.67 -1.67
CA LEU A 35 44.59 11.94 -0.98
C LEU A 35 43.84 12.84 0.02
N ASN A 36 42.55 12.56 0.21
CA ASN A 36 41.78 13.23 1.23
C ASN A 36 42.13 12.74 2.66
N TYR A 37 41.65 13.46 3.67
CA TYR A 37 41.97 13.16 5.08
C TYR A 37 41.58 11.73 5.50
N PHE A 38 40.41 11.24 5.07
CA PHE A 38 39.94 9.89 5.40
C PHE A 38 40.73 8.79 4.68
N GLU A 39 41.13 9.03 3.43
CA GLU A 39 42.01 8.12 2.67
C GLU A 39 43.39 8.02 3.32
N LYS A 40 43.92 9.12 3.87
CA LYS A 40 45.17 9.13 4.63
C LYS A 40 45.05 8.35 5.95
N LEU A 41 43.97 8.55 6.71
CA LEU A 41 43.68 7.77 7.93
C LEU A 41 43.56 6.27 7.65
N TRP A 42 42.91 5.93 6.53
CA TRP A 42 42.76 4.56 6.08
C TRP A 42 44.10 3.93 5.71
N MET A 43 44.91 4.60 4.89
CA MET A 43 46.24 4.10 4.53
C MET A 43 47.16 3.98 5.76
N ALA A 44 47.11 4.95 6.68
CA ALA A 44 47.86 4.91 7.93
C ALA A 44 47.46 3.71 8.81
N TRP A 45 46.18 3.30 8.80
CA TRP A 45 45.72 2.13 9.55
C TRP A 45 46.34 0.84 9.05
N TYR A 46 46.31 0.60 7.74
CA TYR A 46 46.93 -0.57 7.13
C TYR A 46 48.46 -0.57 7.32
N ALA A 47 49.10 0.60 7.19
CA ALA A 47 50.53 0.75 7.44
C ALA A 47 50.92 0.50 8.90
N TYR A 48 50.12 0.99 9.86
CA TYR A 48 50.38 0.83 11.29
C TYR A 48 50.24 -0.62 11.76
N ILE A 49 49.22 -1.34 11.29
CA ILE A 49 49.03 -2.76 11.65
C ILE A 49 50.04 -3.66 10.94
N GLY A 50 50.46 -3.31 9.72
CA GLY A 50 51.48 -4.03 8.95
C GLY A 50 51.03 -5.42 8.43
N ASN A 51 49.77 -5.79 8.64
CA ASN A 51 49.16 -7.02 8.14
C ASN A 51 47.70 -6.76 7.73
N ASP A 52 47.41 -6.87 6.43
CA ASP A 52 46.11 -6.52 5.86
C ASP A 52 44.94 -7.36 6.41
N VAL A 53 45.19 -8.64 6.73
CA VAL A 53 44.19 -9.55 7.33
C VAL A 53 43.83 -9.07 8.72
N LEU A 54 44.84 -8.76 9.56
CA LEU A 54 44.61 -8.24 10.91
C LEU A 54 43.97 -6.85 10.86
N ALA A 55 44.47 -5.96 9.99
CA ALA A 55 43.95 -4.61 9.84
C ALA A 55 42.48 -4.61 9.46
N THR A 56 42.10 -5.47 8.51
CA THR A 56 40.73 -5.61 8.04
C THR A 56 39.85 -6.34 9.04
N GLY A 57 40.33 -7.43 9.65
CA GLY A 57 39.57 -8.22 10.62
C GLY A 57 39.20 -7.40 11.85
N ILE A 58 40.17 -6.71 12.45
CA ILE A 58 39.96 -5.83 13.61
C ILE A 58 38.98 -4.70 13.27
N MET A 59 39.21 -4.00 12.14
CA MET A 59 38.35 -2.89 11.73
C MET A 59 36.92 -3.35 11.48
N SER A 60 36.73 -4.47 10.79
CA SER A 60 35.40 -4.99 10.45
C SER A 60 34.61 -5.40 11.69
N PHE A 61 35.27 -6.11 12.63
CA PHE A 61 34.63 -6.55 13.86
C PHE A 61 34.28 -5.35 14.76
N LEU A 62 35.21 -4.43 14.99
CA LEU A 62 34.94 -3.22 15.80
C LEU A 62 33.85 -2.35 15.17
N MET A 63 33.85 -2.20 13.85
CA MET A 63 32.82 -1.45 13.13
C MET A 63 31.44 -2.09 13.35
N HIS A 64 31.32 -3.42 13.19
CA HIS A 64 30.06 -4.12 13.40
C HIS A 64 29.56 -3.95 14.84
N GLU A 65 30.41 -4.23 15.84
CA GLU A 65 30.07 -4.11 17.26
C GLU A 65 29.61 -2.68 17.63
N LEU A 66 30.38 -1.67 17.22
CA LEU A 66 30.07 -0.27 17.51
C LEU A 66 28.75 0.15 16.85
N VAL A 67 28.49 -0.30 15.62
CA VAL A 67 27.30 0.06 14.87
C VAL A 67 26.08 -0.68 15.41
N TYR A 68 26.18 -1.97 15.70
CA TYR A 68 25.07 -2.78 16.19
C TYR A 68 24.57 -2.31 17.57
N PHE A 69 25.47 -2.26 18.55
CA PHE A 69 25.14 -1.83 19.90
C PHE A 69 24.85 -0.32 19.95
N GLY A 70 25.62 0.48 19.20
CA GLY A 70 25.40 1.93 19.11
C GLY A 70 24.05 2.29 18.48
N ARG A 71 23.61 1.58 17.43
CA ARG A 71 22.30 1.80 16.79
C ARG A 71 21.13 1.29 17.63
N SER A 72 21.36 0.28 18.47
CA SER A 72 20.38 -0.25 19.42
C SER A 72 20.12 0.71 20.59
N LEU A 73 21.13 1.46 21.04
CA LEU A 73 21.03 2.35 22.21
C LEU A 73 19.91 3.41 22.12
N PRO A 74 19.69 4.13 21.01
CA PRO A 74 18.55 5.04 20.87
C PRO A 74 17.19 4.38 21.14
N TRP A 75 17.01 3.12 20.74
CA TRP A 75 15.75 2.40 20.96
C TRP A 75 15.54 2.05 22.42
N ILE A 76 16.62 1.67 23.12
CA ILE A 76 16.61 1.44 24.56
C ILE A 76 16.24 2.73 25.30
N ILE A 77 16.81 3.87 24.90
CA ILE A 77 16.49 5.19 25.49
C ILE A 77 15.02 5.55 25.23
N ILE A 78 14.50 5.30 24.03
CA ILE A 78 13.11 5.56 23.66
C ILE A 78 12.15 4.71 24.51
N ASP A 79 12.46 3.43 24.74
CA ASP A 79 11.66 2.55 25.62
C ASP A 79 11.58 3.08 27.07
N CYS A 80 12.57 3.85 27.53
CA CYS A 80 12.55 4.49 28.86
C CYS A 80 11.71 5.78 28.94
N ILE A 81 11.25 6.34 27.81
CA ILE A 81 10.55 7.63 27.74
C ILE A 81 9.07 7.40 27.40
N PRO A 82 8.12 7.55 28.37
CA PRO A 82 6.71 7.21 28.17
C PRO A 82 6.00 7.90 27.01
N TYR A 83 6.47 9.08 26.60
CA TYR A 83 5.90 9.83 25.48
C TYR A 83 5.89 9.04 24.16
N PHE A 84 6.88 8.17 23.94
CA PHE A 84 7.00 7.42 22.69
C PHE A 84 6.13 6.17 22.63
N ASN A 85 5.51 5.74 23.74
CA ASN A 85 4.63 4.56 23.78
C ASN A 85 3.46 4.64 22.80
N LYS A 86 3.03 5.85 22.40
CA LYS A 86 1.99 6.03 21.36
C LYS A 86 2.39 5.55 19.97
N TYR A 87 3.68 5.40 19.72
CA TYR A 87 4.25 4.90 18.46
C TYR A 87 4.72 3.44 18.57
N LYS A 88 4.59 2.82 19.75
CA LYS A 88 4.92 1.41 19.94
C LYS A 88 3.83 0.55 19.31
N ILE A 89 4.21 -0.41 18.48
CA ILE A 89 3.27 -1.28 17.74
C ILE A 89 2.54 -2.20 18.72
N GLN A 90 3.30 -2.95 19.53
CA GLN A 90 2.77 -3.81 20.61
C GLN A 90 2.94 -3.14 21.99
N ASN A 91 2.16 -2.09 22.26
CA ASN A 91 2.30 -1.29 23.49
C ASN A 91 2.03 -2.02 24.83
N GLN A 92 1.51 -3.25 24.79
CA GLN A 92 1.27 -4.08 25.98
C GLN A 92 2.51 -4.88 26.41
N LYS A 93 3.55 -4.96 25.57
CA LYS A 93 4.75 -5.78 25.79
C LYS A 93 6.01 -4.92 25.65
N ILE A 94 6.43 -4.32 26.76
CA ILE A 94 7.66 -3.52 26.83
C ILE A 94 8.76 -4.41 27.43
N PRO A 95 9.94 -4.55 26.78
CA PRO A 95 11.00 -5.42 27.26
C PRO A 95 11.61 -4.88 28.56
N THR A 96 11.77 -5.77 29.55
CA THR A 96 12.41 -5.44 30.82
C THR A 96 13.93 -5.31 30.67
N ALA A 97 14.58 -4.58 31.57
CA ALA A 97 16.04 -4.46 31.57
C ALA A 97 16.76 -5.82 31.70
N ALA A 98 16.16 -6.78 32.42
CA ALA A 98 16.69 -8.13 32.56
C ALA A 98 16.65 -8.89 31.23
N GLU A 99 15.55 -8.80 30.47
CA GLU A 99 15.42 -9.43 29.15
C GLU A 99 16.40 -8.80 28.14
N GLN A 100 16.54 -7.48 28.14
CA GLN A 100 17.49 -6.79 27.28
C GLN A 100 18.94 -7.19 27.61
N TRP A 101 19.29 -7.33 28.89
CA TRP A 101 20.62 -7.76 29.30
C TRP A 101 20.92 -9.22 28.94
N GLN A 102 19.92 -10.11 29.08
CA GLN A 102 20.06 -11.50 28.66
C GLN A 102 20.24 -11.61 27.14
N CYS A 103 19.44 -10.86 26.38
CA CYS A 103 19.57 -10.75 24.93
C CYS A 103 20.97 -10.23 24.55
N ALA A 104 21.43 -9.14 25.16
CA ALA A 104 22.76 -8.56 24.92
C ALA A 104 23.89 -9.58 25.09
N LYS A 105 23.86 -10.36 26.18
CA LYS A 105 24.89 -11.38 26.46
C LYS A 105 24.95 -12.47 25.40
N LEU A 106 23.80 -12.95 24.95
CA LEU A 106 23.74 -14.03 23.97
C LEU A 106 24.13 -13.54 22.58
N VAL A 107 23.69 -12.34 22.20
CA VAL A 107 24.10 -11.67 20.97
C VAL A 107 25.62 -11.47 20.97
N LEU A 108 26.19 -10.89 22.03
CA LEU A 108 27.63 -10.71 22.16
C LEU A 108 28.39 -12.04 22.09
N LEU A 109 27.89 -13.08 22.76
CA LEU A 109 28.49 -14.42 22.67
C LEU A 109 28.46 -14.95 21.23
N SER A 110 27.35 -14.77 20.51
CA SER A 110 27.21 -15.17 19.11
C SER A 110 28.17 -14.40 18.21
N HIS A 111 28.31 -13.09 18.39
CA HIS A 111 29.24 -12.28 17.60
C HIS A 111 30.68 -12.75 17.77
N PHE A 112 31.11 -13.06 18.99
CA PHE A 112 32.47 -13.55 19.25
C PHE A 112 32.70 -15.01 18.81
N THR A 113 31.68 -15.87 18.83
CA THR A 113 31.84 -17.30 18.56
C THR A 113 31.47 -17.73 17.14
N VAL A 114 30.59 -17.00 16.48
CA VAL A 114 30.06 -17.32 15.13
C VAL A 114 30.49 -16.27 14.12
N GLU A 115 30.23 -14.99 14.39
CA GLU A 115 30.49 -13.93 13.40
C GLU A 115 31.96 -13.56 13.29
N LEU A 116 32.70 -13.49 14.39
CA LEU A 116 34.12 -13.18 14.41
C LEU A 116 34.94 -14.13 13.53
N PRO A 117 34.76 -15.47 13.59
CA PRO A 117 35.36 -16.39 12.61
C PRO A 117 34.99 -16.08 11.15
N GLN A 118 33.74 -15.75 10.85
CA GLN A 118 33.31 -15.39 9.50
C GLN A 118 33.97 -14.09 9.01
N ILE A 119 34.08 -13.09 9.88
CA ILE A 119 34.78 -11.83 9.61
C ILE A 119 36.28 -12.06 9.43
N TRP A 120 36.89 -12.95 10.20
CA TRP A 120 38.32 -13.26 10.05
C TRP A 120 38.64 -13.96 8.73
N LEU A 121 37.74 -14.86 8.29
CA LEU A 121 37.84 -15.54 7.00
C LEU A 121 37.44 -14.65 5.81
N PHE A 122 36.75 -13.53 6.06
CA PHE A 122 36.29 -12.61 5.01
C PHE A 122 37.45 -12.02 4.22
N HIS A 123 38.48 -11.48 4.88
CA HIS A 123 39.55 -10.78 4.18
C HIS A 123 40.32 -11.65 3.17
N PRO A 124 40.85 -12.84 3.52
CA PRO A 124 41.55 -13.69 2.54
C PRO A 124 40.63 -14.16 1.40
N MET A 125 39.36 -14.46 1.71
CA MET A 125 38.37 -14.82 0.69
C MET A 125 38.07 -13.64 -0.25
N ALA A 126 37.91 -12.45 0.29
CA ALA A 126 37.60 -11.26 -0.50
C ALA A 126 38.79 -10.83 -1.37
N GLN A 127 40.01 -10.91 -0.86
CA GLN A 127 41.22 -10.70 -1.65
C GLN A 127 41.36 -11.73 -2.77
N PHE A 128 41.09 -13.02 -2.51
CA PHE A 128 41.08 -14.06 -3.55
C PHE A 128 40.13 -13.72 -4.71
N PHE A 129 38.98 -13.11 -4.41
CA PHE A 129 38.02 -12.68 -5.44
C PHE A 129 38.29 -11.30 -6.03
N GLY A 130 39.32 -10.59 -5.58
CA GLY A 130 39.76 -9.30 -6.14
C GLY A 130 39.19 -8.06 -5.46
N LEU A 131 38.81 -8.14 -4.17
CA LEU A 131 38.33 -6.99 -3.41
C LEU A 131 39.46 -5.96 -3.22
N GLY A 132 39.20 -4.72 -3.61
CA GLY A 132 40.12 -3.60 -3.40
C GLY A 132 40.08 -3.07 -1.97
N THR A 133 41.25 -2.89 -1.37
CA THR A 133 41.46 -2.23 -0.06
C THR A 133 42.26 -0.93 -0.18
N SER A 134 42.79 -0.64 -1.37
CA SER A 134 43.64 0.50 -1.64
C SER A 134 42.86 1.77 -1.96
N VAL A 135 43.43 2.90 -1.58
CA VAL A 135 42.95 4.24 -1.95
C VAL A 135 43.40 4.61 -3.38
N PRO A 136 42.72 5.54 -4.07
CA PRO A 136 41.60 6.38 -3.63
C PRO A 136 40.27 5.62 -3.50
N PHE A 137 39.37 6.13 -2.67
CA PHE A 137 38.06 5.53 -2.47
C PHE A 137 37.19 5.61 -3.73
N PRO A 138 36.27 4.65 -3.95
CA PRO A 138 35.34 4.73 -5.07
C PRO A 138 34.46 5.97 -4.98
N PRO A 139 34.05 6.54 -6.13
CA PRO A 139 33.12 7.66 -6.14
C PRO A 139 31.76 7.25 -5.56
N LEU A 140 31.08 8.18 -4.87
CA LEU A 140 29.82 7.93 -4.15
C LEU A 140 28.73 7.27 -5.00
N TYR A 141 28.61 7.63 -6.28
CA TYR A 141 27.62 7.03 -7.17
C TYR A 141 27.90 5.54 -7.42
N LYS A 142 29.18 5.14 -7.47
CA LYS A 142 29.59 3.74 -7.66
C LYS A 142 29.17 2.92 -6.46
N MET A 143 29.49 3.41 -5.26
CA MET A 143 29.07 2.76 -4.02
C MET A 143 27.55 2.69 -3.93
N ALA A 144 26.83 3.77 -4.25
CA ALA A 144 25.37 3.83 -4.16
C ALA A 144 24.66 2.80 -5.05
N TYR A 145 25.06 2.63 -6.32
CA TYR A 145 24.41 1.63 -7.18
C TYR A 145 24.76 0.20 -6.76
N GLN A 146 26.00 -0.07 -6.34
CA GLN A 146 26.42 -1.38 -5.85
C GLN A 146 25.62 -1.77 -4.60
N ILE A 147 25.49 -0.85 -3.65
CA ILE A 147 24.67 -1.02 -2.44
C ILE A 147 23.20 -1.27 -2.78
N ALA A 148 22.63 -0.53 -3.73
CA ALA A 148 21.24 -0.75 -4.16
C ALA A 148 21.03 -2.16 -4.75
N ILE A 149 22.00 -2.66 -5.51
CA ILE A 149 22.00 -4.03 -6.03
C ILE A 149 22.08 -5.05 -4.88
N PHE A 150 22.97 -4.82 -3.91
CA PHE A 150 23.12 -5.71 -2.75
C PHE A 150 21.85 -5.78 -1.91
N PHE A 151 21.14 -4.65 -1.70
CA PHE A 151 19.83 -4.64 -1.06
C PHE A 151 18.83 -5.57 -1.76
N VAL A 152 18.76 -5.56 -3.10
CA VAL A 152 17.80 -6.37 -3.86
C VAL A 152 18.12 -7.87 -3.74
N PHE A 153 19.40 -8.23 -3.90
CA PHE A 153 19.81 -9.63 -3.87
C PHE A 153 19.81 -10.20 -2.44
N GLU A 154 20.22 -9.42 -1.44
CA GLU A 154 20.19 -9.86 -0.05
C GLU A 154 18.76 -10.01 0.45
N ASP A 155 17.84 -9.12 0.08
CA ASP A 155 16.42 -9.27 0.39
C ASP A 155 15.84 -10.56 -0.22
N ALA A 156 16.27 -10.93 -1.43
CA ALA A 156 15.90 -12.21 -2.03
C ALA A 156 16.46 -13.40 -1.24
N TRP A 157 17.75 -13.41 -0.91
CA TRP A 157 18.37 -14.45 -0.09
C TRP A 157 17.65 -14.60 1.26
N HIS A 158 17.46 -13.47 1.94
CA HIS A 158 16.80 -13.41 3.23
C HIS A 158 15.37 -13.97 3.13
N TYR A 159 14.56 -13.51 2.18
CA TYR A 159 13.18 -13.98 2.02
C TYR A 159 13.10 -15.52 1.92
N TRP A 160 13.93 -16.13 1.07
CA TRP A 160 13.89 -17.57 0.85
C TRP A 160 14.39 -18.36 2.06
N MET A 161 15.51 -17.93 2.67
CA MET A 161 16.06 -18.59 3.86
C MET A 161 15.14 -18.42 5.06
N HIS A 162 14.61 -17.23 5.28
CA HIS A 162 13.66 -16.94 6.35
C HIS A 162 12.39 -17.78 6.18
N ARG A 163 11.83 -17.86 4.97
CA ARG A 163 10.69 -18.73 4.70
C ARG A 163 11.02 -20.22 4.92
N ALA A 164 12.21 -20.67 4.54
CA ALA A 164 12.66 -22.04 4.80
C ALA A 164 12.83 -22.30 6.31
N PHE A 165 13.31 -21.32 7.07
CA PHE A 165 13.42 -21.38 8.52
C PHE A 165 12.07 -21.45 9.23
N HIS A 166 10.98 -21.01 8.59
CA HIS A 166 9.60 -21.26 9.08
C HIS A 166 9.03 -22.63 8.70
N TRP A 167 9.80 -23.48 8.03
CA TRP A 167 9.40 -24.87 7.79
C TRP A 167 9.58 -25.72 9.05
N GLY A 168 8.54 -26.50 9.41
CA GLY A 168 8.36 -27.13 10.73
C GLY A 168 9.62 -27.62 11.48
N PRO A 169 10.49 -28.45 10.87
CA PRO A 169 11.73 -28.91 11.52
C PRO A 169 12.75 -27.78 11.75
N LEU A 170 12.98 -26.94 10.75
CA LEU A 170 13.93 -25.82 10.82
C LEU A 170 13.43 -24.75 11.79
N TYR A 171 12.13 -24.51 11.86
CA TYR A 171 11.57 -23.57 12.83
C TYR A 171 11.92 -23.98 14.25
N LYS A 172 11.65 -25.24 14.60
CA LYS A 172 11.90 -25.77 15.95
C LYS A 172 13.38 -25.77 16.32
N ALA A 173 14.26 -26.08 15.37
CA ALA A 173 15.69 -26.27 15.62
C ALA A 173 16.53 -24.98 15.49
N VAL A 174 16.14 -24.06 14.61
CA VAL A 174 16.95 -22.91 14.19
C VAL A 174 16.26 -21.59 14.55
N HIS A 175 15.02 -21.40 14.08
CA HIS A 175 14.40 -20.07 14.07
C HIS A 175 13.55 -19.73 15.29
N LYS A 176 13.20 -20.73 16.11
CA LYS A 176 12.40 -20.54 17.33
C LYS A 176 13.10 -19.61 18.33
N ILE A 177 14.44 -19.59 18.35
CA ILE A 177 15.21 -18.69 19.23
C ILE A 177 14.99 -17.23 18.83
N HIS A 178 15.02 -16.94 17.52
CA HIS A 178 14.73 -15.60 16.99
C HIS A 178 13.30 -15.14 17.33
N HIS A 179 12.35 -16.07 17.30
CA HIS A 179 10.96 -15.83 17.68
C HIS A 179 10.67 -15.84 19.19
N GLN A 180 11.69 -15.92 20.05
CA GLN A 180 11.50 -15.91 21.50
C GLN A 180 10.73 -14.66 21.97
N TYR A 181 10.99 -13.51 21.34
CA TYR A 181 10.31 -12.26 21.62
C TYR A 181 9.22 -11.99 20.59
N SER A 182 7.96 -12.27 20.95
CA SER A 182 6.79 -11.97 20.10
C SER A 182 6.59 -10.46 19.81
N ALA A 183 7.14 -9.60 20.67
CA ALA A 183 7.27 -8.16 20.45
C ALA A 183 8.77 -7.86 20.39
N PRO A 184 9.36 -7.74 19.18
CA PRO A 184 10.78 -7.52 19.04
C PRO A 184 11.18 -6.13 19.53
N PHE A 185 12.46 -6.00 19.88
CA PHE A 185 13.12 -4.73 20.17
C PHE A 185 14.47 -4.72 19.45
N GLY A 186 15.02 -3.54 19.17
CA GLY A 186 16.15 -3.40 18.23
C GLY A 186 17.36 -4.31 18.51
N LEU A 187 17.68 -4.55 19.80
CA LEU A 187 18.78 -5.43 20.21
C LEU A 187 18.54 -6.92 19.91
N ALA A 188 17.29 -7.32 19.72
CA ALA A 188 16.92 -8.70 19.38
C ALA A 188 17.08 -9.00 17.87
N ALA A 189 17.50 -8.03 17.05
CA ALA A 189 17.63 -8.20 15.60
C ALA A 189 18.58 -9.35 15.20
N GLU A 190 19.68 -9.53 15.93
CA GLU A 190 20.66 -10.63 15.73
C GLU A 190 20.59 -11.68 16.85
N TYR A 191 19.54 -11.65 17.67
CA TYR A 191 19.28 -12.71 18.66
C TYR A 191 18.72 -13.95 17.94
N ALA A 192 19.60 -14.84 17.52
CA ALA A 192 19.23 -16.01 16.72
C ALA A 192 20.13 -17.23 17.03
N SER A 193 19.80 -18.38 16.43
CA SER A 193 20.66 -19.57 16.54
C SER A 193 21.95 -19.41 15.72
N PRO A 194 23.04 -20.14 16.04
CA PRO A 194 24.28 -20.07 15.27
C PRO A 194 24.11 -20.31 13.76
N ILE A 195 23.25 -21.26 13.38
CA ILE A 195 22.99 -21.58 11.95
C ILE A 195 22.29 -20.42 11.25
N GLU A 196 21.36 -19.76 11.93
CA GLU A 196 20.67 -18.60 11.39
C GLU A 196 21.61 -17.41 11.23
N VAL A 197 22.43 -17.13 12.24
CA VAL A 197 23.48 -16.10 12.19
C VAL A 197 24.44 -16.36 11.03
N MET A 198 24.91 -17.60 10.86
CA MET A 198 25.76 -17.98 9.73
C MET A 198 25.08 -17.73 8.37
N SER A 199 23.79 -18.06 8.25
CA SER A 199 23.00 -17.86 7.03
C SER A 199 22.78 -16.38 6.71
N LEU A 200 22.51 -15.55 7.73
CA LEU A 200 22.36 -14.10 7.60
C LEU A 200 23.70 -13.44 7.21
N GLY A 201 24.79 -13.85 7.86
CA GLY A 201 26.15 -13.42 7.52
C GLY A 201 26.54 -13.80 6.09
N PHE A 202 26.22 -15.02 5.66
CA PHE A 202 26.46 -15.46 4.28
C PHE A 202 25.65 -14.65 3.26
N GLY A 203 24.37 -14.35 3.53
CA GLY A 203 23.57 -13.47 2.67
C GLY A 203 24.18 -12.08 2.55
N THR A 204 24.52 -11.48 3.69
CA THR A 204 25.03 -10.10 3.77
C THR A 204 26.39 -9.93 3.10
N VAL A 205 27.29 -10.90 3.26
CA VAL A 205 28.68 -10.79 2.79
C VAL A 205 28.92 -11.57 1.49
N GLY A 206 28.30 -12.73 1.34
CA GLY A 206 28.47 -13.61 0.19
C GLY A 206 27.95 -13.00 -1.12
N ILE A 207 26.85 -12.24 -1.08
CA ILE A 207 26.30 -11.59 -2.28
C ILE A 207 27.27 -10.56 -2.86
N PRO A 208 27.81 -9.60 -2.08
CA PRO A 208 28.88 -8.74 -2.56
C PRO A 208 30.14 -9.49 -3.01
N ILE A 209 30.51 -10.59 -2.35
CA ILE A 209 31.67 -11.40 -2.79
C ILE A 209 31.41 -12.02 -4.16
N VAL A 210 30.22 -12.57 -4.41
CA VAL A 210 29.85 -13.10 -5.74
C VAL A 210 29.89 -11.97 -6.78
N TRP A 211 29.40 -10.78 -6.44
CA TRP A 211 29.54 -9.61 -7.29
C TRP A 211 31.01 -9.30 -7.60
N CYS A 212 31.87 -9.28 -6.58
CA CYS A 212 33.31 -9.06 -6.73
C CYS A 212 33.96 -10.16 -7.59
N ALA A 213 33.57 -11.42 -7.41
CA ALA A 213 34.09 -12.55 -8.17
C ALA A 213 33.80 -12.41 -9.67
N ILE A 214 32.62 -11.89 -10.02
CA ILE A 214 32.17 -11.69 -11.41
C ILE A 214 32.76 -10.41 -12.01
N THR A 215 32.70 -9.30 -11.28
CA THR A 215 33.00 -7.97 -11.83
C THR A 215 34.44 -7.52 -11.61
N LYS A 216 35.13 -8.10 -10.62
CA LYS A 216 36.43 -7.65 -10.11
C LYS A 216 36.44 -6.16 -9.73
N ASP A 217 35.27 -5.60 -9.43
CA ASP A 217 35.07 -4.18 -9.15
C ASP A 217 34.24 -3.99 -7.88
N LEU A 218 34.89 -4.16 -6.74
CA LEU A 218 34.32 -3.88 -5.43
C LEU A 218 35.42 -3.43 -4.46
N HIS A 219 35.12 -2.39 -3.69
CA HIS A 219 36.02 -1.86 -2.68
C HIS A 219 35.47 -2.16 -1.28
N ILE A 220 36.35 -2.42 -0.32
CA ILE A 220 35.96 -2.74 1.05
C ILE A 220 35.19 -1.61 1.75
N LEU A 221 35.46 -0.35 1.43
CA LEU A 221 34.65 0.77 1.93
C LEU A 221 33.17 0.65 1.50
N THR A 222 32.89 0.22 0.26
CA THR A 222 31.52 -0.06 -0.18
C THR A 222 30.90 -1.16 0.68
N MET A 223 31.67 -2.20 1.01
CA MET A 223 31.23 -3.27 1.92
C MET A 223 30.87 -2.76 3.31
N TYR A 224 31.69 -1.89 3.89
CA TYR A 224 31.41 -1.33 5.21
C TYR A 224 30.15 -0.47 5.20
N ILE A 225 29.98 0.41 4.21
CA ILE A 225 28.77 1.23 4.10
C ILE A 225 27.53 0.32 3.89
N TRP A 226 27.65 -0.72 3.06
CA TRP A 226 26.60 -1.72 2.87
C TRP A 226 26.21 -2.40 4.17
N ILE A 227 27.18 -2.94 4.93
CA ILE A 227 26.94 -3.62 6.21
C ILE A 227 26.30 -2.66 7.21
N VAL A 228 26.79 -1.43 7.33
CA VAL A 228 26.19 -0.40 8.21
C VAL A 228 24.73 -0.15 7.87
N LEU A 229 24.41 0.04 6.58
CA LEU A 229 23.03 0.26 6.13
C LEU A 229 22.15 -0.97 6.40
N ARG A 230 22.70 -2.18 6.24
CA ARG A 230 21.98 -3.42 6.49
C ARG A 230 21.69 -3.64 7.98
N LEU A 231 22.67 -3.35 8.86
CA LEU A 231 22.49 -3.36 10.32
C LEU A 231 21.45 -2.33 10.74
N PHE A 232 21.52 -1.11 10.19
CA PHE A 232 20.52 -0.08 10.47
C PHE A 232 19.11 -0.54 10.09
N GLN A 233 18.95 -1.16 8.92
CA GLN A 233 17.68 -1.69 8.48
C GLN A 233 17.20 -2.84 9.39
N ALA A 234 18.07 -3.78 9.76
CA ALA A 234 17.71 -4.92 10.62
C ALA A 234 17.18 -4.44 11.98
N ILE A 235 17.93 -3.55 12.63
CA ILE A 235 17.60 -3.03 13.96
C ILE A 235 16.34 -2.16 13.90
N ASP A 236 16.16 -1.36 12.84
CA ASP A 236 14.96 -0.56 12.62
C ASP A 236 13.71 -1.44 12.45
N ALA A 237 13.80 -2.52 11.65
CA ALA A 237 12.72 -3.48 11.47
C ALA A 237 12.32 -4.21 12.76
N HIS A 238 13.26 -4.40 13.69
CA HIS A 238 13.00 -5.03 14.99
C HIS A 238 12.70 -4.03 16.11
N SER A 239 12.71 -2.73 15.85
CA SER A 239 12.60 -1.71 16.90
C SER A 239 11.28 -1.77 17.69
N GLY A 240 10.21 -2.29 17.07
CA GLY A 240 8.86 -2.29 17.62
C GLY A 240 8.18 -0.91 17.61
N TYR A 241 8.74 0.05 16.87
CA TYR A 241 8.23 1.42 16.77
C TYR A 241 7.89 1.81 15.33
N GLU A 242 6.71 2.39 15.14
CA GLU A 242 6.30 2.98 13.87
C GLU A 242 6.06 4.47 14.03
N PHE A 243 7.02 5.28 13.57
CA PHE A 243 6.94 6.73 13.60
C PHE A 243 6.33 7.30 12.32
N PRO A 244 5.78 8.53 12.35
CA PRO A 244 5.31 9.22 11.15
C PRO A 244 6.37 9.44 10.06
N TRP A 245 7.65 9.31 10.40
CA TRP A 245 8.80 9.42 9.50
C TRP A 245 9.52 8.07 9.29
N SER A 246 8.93 6.94 9.70
CA SER A 246 9.41 5.61 9.32
C SER A 246 9.49 5.48 7.79
N LEU A 247 10.53 4.80 7.28
CA LEU A 247 10.86 4.80 5.86
C LEU A 247 9.73 4.25 4.96
N HIS A 248 8.93 3.31 5.49
CA HIS A 248 7.76 2.74 4.81
C HIS A 248 6.74 3.80 4.37
N HIS A 249 6.60 4.91 5.10
CA HIS A 249 5.70 6.00 4.73
C HIS A 249 6.17 6.78 3.49
N PHE A 250 7.47 6.79 3.20
CA PHE A 250 8.06 7.46 2.02
C PHE A 250 8.29 6.48 0.86
N LEU A 251 8.63 5.23 1.17
CA LEU A 251 8.86 4.14 0.23
C LEU A 251 7.86 3.02 0.53
N PRO A 252 6.67 3.00 -0.11
CA PRO A 252 5.58 2.08 0.25
C PRO A 252 5.90 0.58 0.08
N PHE A 253 6.96 0.26 -0.66
CA PHE A 253 7.44 -1.11 -0.85
C PHE A 253 8.51 -1.51 0.18
N TRP A 254 8.97 -0.61 1.04
CA TRP A 254 9.90 -0.91 2.13
C TRP A 254 9.18 -1.69 3.23
N ALA A 255 9.79 -2.79 3.68
CA ALA A 255 9.36 -3.52 4.87
C ALA A 255 9.95 -2.81 6.10
N GLY A 256 9.09 -2.07 6.81
CA GLY A 256 9.45 -1.39 8.05
C GLY A 256 9.15 -2.22 9.30
N ALA A 257 9.26 -1.59 10.47
CA ALA A 257 9.03 -2.24 11.77
C ALA A 257 7.65 -2.91 11.86
N GLU A 258 6.59 -2.26 11.36
CA GLU A 258 5.23 -2.84 11.35
C GLU A 258 5.14 -4.17 10.60
N HIS A 259 5.87 -4.34 9.50
CA HIS A 259 5.84 -5.58 8.72
C HIS A 259 6.41 -6.76 9.52
N HIS A 260 7.57 -6.53 10.14
CA HIS A 260 8.32 -7.56 10.86
C HIS A 260 7.78 -7.79 12.27
N ASP A 261 7.22 -6.77 12.92
CA ASP A 261 6.56 -6.91 14.21
C ASP A 261 5.33 -7.85 14.11
N VAL A 262 4.50 -7.67 13.08
CA VAL A 262 3.37 -8.60 12.78
C VAL A 262 3.88 -10.02 12.49
N HIS A 263 5.07 -10.16 11.90
CA HIS A 263 5.71 -11.45 11.69
C HIS A 263 6.04 -12.14 13.03
N HIS A 264 6.68 -11.44 13.97
CA HIS A 264 6.97 -11.96 15.32
C HIS A 264 5.70 -12.20 16.15
N GLU A 265 4.65 -11.42 15.94
CA GLU A 265 3.37 -11.62 16.64
C GLU A 265 2.69 -12.93 16.21
N LYS A 266 2.74 -13.24 14.91
CA LYS A 266 1.91 -14.32 14.31
C LYS A 266 2.69 -15.56 13.92
N PHE A 267 4.02 -15.48 13.86
CA PHE A 267 4.91 -16.57 13.46
C PHE A 267 4.62 -17.13 12.06
N ILE A 268 3.96 -16.36 11.19
CA ILE A 268 3.57 -16.79 9.85
C ILE A 268 3.46 -15.60 8.90
N GLY A 269 3.97 -15.76 7.67
CA GLY A 269 3.97 -14.72 6.62
C GLY A 269 4.89 -13.55 6.92
N ASN A 270 4.93 -12.53 6.05
CA ASN A 270 5.85 -11.37 6.20
C ASN A 270 7.34 -11.78 6.32
N TYR A 271 7.82 -12.62 5.40
CA TYR A 271 9.20 -13.16 5.46
C TYR A 271 10.27 -12.21 4.88
N SER A 272 9.87 -11.15 4.19
CA SER A 272 10.82 -10.22 3.56
C SER A 272 11.45 -9.31 4.59
N SER A 273 12.75 -9.01 4.44
CA SER A 273 13.47 -8.15 5.38
C SER A 273 13.36 -6.68 5.00
N SER A 274 13.75 -6.32 3.77
CA SER A 274 13.87 -4.92 3.33
C SER A 274 12.72 -4.49 2.44
N PHE A 275 12.20 -5.38 1.59
CA PHE A 275 11.17 -5.01 0.60
C PHE A 275 9.97 -5.96 0.60
N ARG A 276 8.76 -5.40 0.61
CA ARG A 276 7.50 -6.16 0.66
C ARG A 276 7.17 -6.95 -0.61
N TRP A 277 7.94 -6.80 -1.69
CA TRP A 277 7.56 -7.35 -3.00
C TRP A 277 7.48 -8.88 -3.02
N TRP A 278 8.30 -9.59 -2.25
CA TRP A 278 8.32 -11.05 -2.27
C TRP A 278 7.09 -11.59 -1.57
N ASP A 279 6.78 -11.02 -0.40
CA ASP A 279 5.53 -11.31 0.30
C ASP A 279 4.29 -10.96 -0.51
N TYR A 280 4.32 -9.87 -1.27
CA TYR A 280 3.22 -9.50 -2.15
C TYR A 280 3.07 -10.49 -3.33
N CYS A 281 4.17 -10.78 -4.04
CA CYS A 281 4.18 -11.64 -5.23
C CYS A 281 3.80 -13.09 -4.92
N LEU A 282 4.23 -13.61 -3.76
CA LEU A 282 3.98 -14.99 -3.34
C LEU A 282 2.76 -15.12 -2.41
N ASP A 283 2.03 -14.01 -2.20
CA ASP A 283 0.88 -13.90 -1.29
C ASP A 283 1.20 -14.47 0.09
N THR A 284 2.37 -14.12 0.65
CA THR A 284 2.80 -14.47 2.02
C THR A 284 2.67 -13.33 3.02
N GLU A 285 2.11 -12.18 2.65
CA GLU A 285 1.82 -11.11 3.63
C GLU A 285 0.88 -11.60 4.76
N ALA A 286 1.20 -11.24 5.99
CA ALA A 286 0.44 -11.45 7.20
C ALA A 286 -0.08 -10.10 7.72
N GLY A 287 -1.21 -10.13 8.44
CA GLY A 287 -1.85 -8.92 8.94
C GLY A 287 -3.35 -8.84 8.62
N PRO A 288 -4.07 -7.92 9.27
CA PRO A 288 -5.50 -7.74 9.08
C PRO A 288 -5.86 -7.35 7.63
N GLU A 289 -5.02 -6.57 6.96
CA GLU A 289 -5.24 -6.18 5.55
C GLU A 289 -5.06 -7.35 4.58
N ALA A 290 -4.00 -8.14 4.73
CA ALA A 290 -3.76 -9.33 3.91
C ALA A 290 -4.84 -10.40 4.16
N ALA A 291 -5.23 -10.61 5.43
CA ALA A 291 -6.33 -11.49 5.80
C ALA A 291 -7.67 -11.01 5.23
N LYS A 292 -7.94 -9.70 5.26
CA LYS A 292 -9.08 -9.08 4.59
C LYS A 292 -9.01 -9.39 3.09
N ARG A 293 -7.93 -9.03 2.37
CA ARG A 293 -7.75 -9.31 0.93
C ARG A 293 -7.94 -10.79 0.56
N ARG A 294 -7.42 -11.73 1.35
CA ARG A 294 -7.64 -13.18 1.13
C ARG A 294 -9.09 -13.58 1.41
N ARG A 295 -9.70 -13.05 2.46
CA ARG A 295 -11.13 -13.23 2.74
C ARG A 295 -11.98 -12.65 1.62
N GLU A 296 -11.63 -11.50 1.07
CA GLU A 296 -12.26 -10.84 -0.07
C GLU A 296 -12.19 -11.70 -1.33
N LYS A 297 -10.99 -12.22 -1.68
CA LYS A 297 -10.82 -13.19 -2.78
C LYS A 297 -11.64 -14.46 -2.54
N LYS A 298 -11.63 -15.00 -1.30
CA LYS A 298 -12.39 -16.20 -0.92
C LYS A 298 -13.90 -15.95 -0.97
N LEU A 299 -14.37 -14.76 -0.59
CA LEU A 299 -15.78 -14.37 -0.65
C LEU A 299 -16.23 -14.11 -2.08
N ALA A 300 -15.42 -13.46 -2.92
CA ALA A 300 -15.70 -13.28 -4.34
C ALA A 300 -15.86 -14.63 -5.05
N LYS A 301 -15.00 -15.58 -4.69
CA LYS A 301 -15.13 -16.99 -5.08
C LYS A 301 -16.40 -17.65 -4.53
N ALA A 302 -16.77 -17.37 -3.28
CA ALA A 302 -18.01 -17.83 -2.66
C ALA A 302 -19.27 -17.14 -3.24
N ARG A 303 -19.17 -15.97 -3.88
CA ARG A 303 -20.29 -15.31 -4.58
C ARG A 303 -20.59 -16.00 -5.90
N LYS A 304 -19.54 -16.35 -6.67
CA LYS A 304 -19.69 -17.30 -7.79
C LYS A 304 -20.25 -18.64 -7.28
N ALA A 305 -20.02 -18.98 -6.01
CA ALA A 305 -20.59 -20.18 -5.39
C ALA A 305 -22.05 -20.12 -5.07
N HIS A 306 -22.50 -19.01 -4.50
CA HIS A 306 -23.87 -18.86 -4.08
C HIS A 306 -24.83 -18.88 -5.27
N GLN A 307 -24.45 -18.26 -6.39
CA GLN A 307 -25.29 -18.22 -7.60
C GLN A 307 -25.47 -19.61 -8.21
N VAL A 308 -24.43 -20.45 -8.20
CA VAL A 308 -24.46 -21.82 -8.74
C VAL A 308 -25.06 -22.81 -7.73
N ARG A 309 -24.81 -22.62 -6.43
CA ARG A 309 -25.47 -23.39 -5.36
C ARG A 309 -26.98 -23.17 -5.33
N ARG A 310 -27.46 -21.97 -5.69
CA ARG A 310 -28.91 -21.74 -5.87
C ARG A 310 -29.47 -22.65 -6.96
N VAL A 311 -28.78 -22.75 -8.10
CA VAL A 311 -29.17 -23.62 -9.22
C VAL A 311 -29.05 -25.12 -8.86
N ASP A 312 -27.96 -25.55 -8.21
CA ASP A 312 -27.79 -26.95 -7.77
C ASP A 312 -28.82 -27.34 -6.71
N SER A 313 -29.16 -26.44 -5.77
CA SER A 313 -30.21 -26.68 -4.77
C SER A 313 -31.62 -26.76 -5.37
N GLN A 314 -31.86 -26.10 -6.49
CA GLN A 314 -33.11 -26.22 -7.25
C GLN A 314 -33.16 -27.58 -7.98
N ILE A 315 -32.03 -28.10 -8.46
CA ILE A 315 -31.95 -29.46 -9.03
C ILE A 315 -32.02 -30.55 -7.96
N ASP A 316 -31.41 -30.37 -6.79
CA ASP A 316 -31.53 -31.34 -5.69
C ASP A 316 -32.97 -31.40 -5.14
N ARG A 317 -33.75 -30.31 -5.24
CA ARG A 317 -35.21 -30.34 -5.02
C ARG A 317 -35.96 -31.16 -6.08
N LEU A 318 -35.44 -31.31 -7.29
CA LEU A 318 -35.98 -32.23 -8.30
C LEU A 318 -35.66 -33.68 -7.95
N GLN A 319 -34.48 -33.96 -7.37
CA GLN A 319 -34.10 -35.30 -6.89
C GLN A 319 -34.98 -35.79 -5.73
N LEU A 320 -35.37 -34.91 -4.81
CA LEU A 320 -36.27 -35.26 -3.71
C LEU A 320 -37.73 -35.52 -4.16
N ASN A 321 -38.08 -35.10 -5.39
CA ASN A 321 -39.40 -35.30 -5.99
C ASN A 321 -39.43 -36.45 -7.02
N ALA A 322 -38.26 -36.96 -7.44
CA ALA A 322 -38.18 -38.28 -8.05
C ALA A 322 -38.48 -39.31 -6.95
N PRO A 323 -39.26 -40.37 -7.22
CA PRO A 323 -39.44 -41.43 -6.23
C PRO A 323 -38.05 -41.89 -5.78
N PRO A 324 -37.86 -42.18 -4.48
CA PRO A 324 -36.57 -42.69 -4.02
C PRO A 324 -36.18 -43.88 -4.90
N PRO A 325 -34.89 -44.08 -5.20
CA PRO A 325 -34.47 -45.38 -5.69
C PRO A 325 -35.08 -46.38 -4.72
N VAL A 326 -35.75 -47.40 -5.27
CA VAL A 326 -36.40 -48.46 -4.50
C VAL A 326 -35.54 -48.70 -3.26
N GLY A 327 -36.10 -48.41 -2.08
CA GLY A 327 -35.36 -48.53 -0.82
C GLY A 327 -34.73 -49.93 -0.73
N PRO A 328 -33.77 -50.18 0.18
CA PRO A 328 -33.17 -51.50 0.31
C PRO A 328 -34.31 -52.52 0.31
N ILE A 329 -34.35 -53.36 -0.73
CA ILE A 329 -35.42 -54.33 -0.93
C ILE A 329 -35.51 -55.06 0.40
N ASN A 330 -36.63 -54.87 1.11
CA ASN A 330 -36.85 -55.56 2.36
C ASN A 330 -36.70 -57.04 2.06
N ALA A 331 -35.69 -57.63 2.68
CA ALA A 331 -35.28 -59.01 2.50
C ALA A 331 -36.39 -59.95 2.95
N THR A 332 -37.36 -60.18 2.08
CA THR A 332 -38.30 -61.30 2.11
C THR A 332 -38.69 -61.63 0.67
N GLY A 333 -37.82 -62.36 -0.04
CA GLY A 333 -38.12 -62.88 -1.37
C GLY A 333 -36.94 -62.82 -2.34
N ASP A 334 -36.13 -63.89 -2.33
CA ASP A 334 -35.26 -64.49 -3.36
C ASP A 334 -34.50 -63.72 -4.48
N ASP A 335 -34.61 -62.40 -4.65
CA ASP A 335 -33.84 -61.69 -5.70
C ASP A 335 -32.85 -60.67 -5.10
N GLN A 336 -31.60 -61.10 -4.91
CA GLN A 336 -30.46 -60.20 -4.65
C GLN A 336 -29.98 -59.55 -5.96
N HIS A 337 -30.60 -58.43 -6.34
CA HIS A 337 -30.14 -57.65 -7.49
C HIS A 337 -29.09 -56.62 -7.05
N PHE A 338 -27.82 -56.85 -7.37
CA PHE A 338 -26.71 -55.92 -7.13
C PHE A 338 -26.72 -54.81 -8.21
N PRO A 339 -26.46 -53.52 -7.88
CA PRO A 339 -26.34 -52.48 -8.89
C PRO A 339 -25.21 -52.82 -9.87
N SER A 340 -25.44 -52.60 -11.17
CA SER A 340 -24.41 -52.82 -12.20
C SER A 340 -23.17 -51.94 -11.93
N ASP A 341 -21.97 -52.42 -12.30
CA ASP A 341 -20.72 -51.64 -12.23
C ASP A 341 -20.85 -50.27 -12.94
N ARG A 342 -21.70 -50.21 -13.98
CA ARG A 342 -22.01 -49.01 -14.75
C ARG A 342 -22.88 -48.03 -13.96
N ALA A 343 -23.88 -48.49 -13.21
CA ALA A 343 -24.70 -47.66 -12.35
C ALA A 343 -23.87 -47.02 -11.21
N GLU A 344 -22.98 -47.77 -10.58
CA GLU A 344 -22.07 -47.23 -9.55
C GLU A 344 -21.10 -46.18 -10.11
N HIS A 345 -20.57 -46.43 -11.31
CA HIS A 345 -19.70 -45.48 -12.03
C HIS A 345 -20.43 -44.18 -12.36
N LEU A 346 -21.66 -44.24 -12.89
CA LEU A 346 -22.49 -43.06 -13.17
C LEU A 346 -22.80 -42.28 -11.88
N GLN A 347 -23.14 -42.98 -10.79
CA GLN A 347 -23.43 -42.34 -9.49
C GLN A 347 -22.20 -41.60 -8.92
N SER A 348 -20.99 -42.16 -9.09
CA SER A 348 -19.72 -41.52 -8.74
C SER A 348 -19.46 -40.25 -9.57
N LEU A 349 -19.76 -40.28 -10.87
CA LEU A 349 -19.64 -39.11 -11.75
C LEU A 349 -20.66 -38.01 -11.41
N VAL A 350 -21.92 -38.37 -11.13
CA VAL A 350 -22.95 -37.44 -10.64
C VAL A 350 -22.48 -36.75 -9.37
N LYS A 351 -21.93 -37.50 -8.41
CA LYS A 351 -21.38 -36.94 -7.17
C LYS A 351 -20.21 -35.99 -7.41
N SER A 352 -19.38 -36.28 -8.41
CA SER A 352 -18.25 -35.43 -8.80
C SER A 352 -18.68 -34.12 -9.47
N LEU A 353 -19.84 -34.12 -10.15
CA LEU A 353 -20.46 -32.92 -10.74
C LEU A 353 -21.30 -32.10 -9.73
N SER A 354 -21.72 -32.72 -8.63
CA SER A 354 -22.50 -32.10 -7.55
C SER A 354 -21.65 -31.19 -6.67
N ILE A 355 -22.17 -30.02 -6.28
CA ILE A 355 -21.43 -29.07 -5.45
C ILE A 355 -21.81 -29.28 -3.98
N THR A 356 -20.91 -29.87 -3.20
CA THR A 356 -21.11 -29.96 -1.75
C THR A 356 -20.91 -28.60 -1.06
N PRO A 357 -21.58 -28.33 0.08
CA PRO A 357 -21.39 -27.11 0.86
C PRO A 357 -19.92 -26.84 1.27
N SER A 358 -19.13 -27.92 1.37
CA SER A 358 -17.70 -27.93 1.70
C SER A 358 -16.76 -27.71 0.49
N SER A 359 -17.26 -27.72 -0.74
CA SER A 359 -16.41 -27.57 -1.93
C SER A 359 -15.73 -26.19 -2.02
N ARG A 360 -14.42 -26.20 -2.31
CA ARG A 360 -13.52 -25.02 -2.36
C ARG A 360 -13.70 -24.19 -3.65
N ASN A 361 -14.32 -24.78 -4.68
CA ASN A 361 -14.65 -24.19 -5.98
C ASN A 361 -16.12 -24.54 -6.30
N PRO A 362 -16.98 -23.56 -6.59
CA PRO A 362 -18.36 -23.86 -6.93
C PRO A 362 -18.62 -24.18 -8.39
N LEU A 363 -17.83 -23.62 -9.31
CA LEU A 363 -17.88 -23.96 -10.71
C LEU A 363 -16.70 -24.87 -10.99
N LEU A 364 -16.99 -26.00 -11.61
CA LEU A 364 -15.96 -26.83 -12.21
C LEU A 364 -15.40 -26.13 -13.44
N SER A 365 -14.12 -26.37 -13.74
CA SER A 365 -13.53 -25.87 -14.98
C SER A 365 -14.12 -26.61 -16.19
N ALA A 366 -14.14 -25.95 -17.35
CA ALA A 366 -14.64 -26.54 -18.59
C ALA A 366 -14.01 -27.91 -18.90
N SER A 367 -12.70 -28.06 -18.65
CA SER A 367 -11.98 -29.32 -18.84
C SER A 367 -12.40 -30.42 -17.86
N GLN A 368 -12.75 -30.07 -16.62
CA GLN A 368 -13.26 -31.03 -15.62
C GLN A 368 -14.66 -31.53 -16.01
N ILE A 369 -15.56 -30.61 -16.41
CA ILE A 369 -16.91 -30.99 -16.86
C ILE A 369 -16.81 -31.88 -18.09
N HIS A 370 -15.98 -31.50 -19.07
CA HIS A 370 -15.71 -32.31 -20.25
C HIS A 370 -15.20 -33.70 -19.87
N HIS A 371 -14.19 -33.79 -18.99
CA HIS A 371 -13.64 -35.07 -18.54
C HIS A 371 -14.72 -36.00 -17.94
N TYR A 372 -15.61 -35.46 -17.09
CA TYR A 372 -16.68 -36.25 -16.49
C TYR A 372 -17.74 -36.68 -17.51
N LEU A 373 -18.12 -35.81 -18.45
CA LEU A 373 -19.06 -36.15 -19.53
C LEU A 373 -18.49 -37.23 -20.47
N THR A 374 -17.23 -37.13 -20.87
CA THR A 374 -16.59 -38.15 -21.74
C THR A 374 -16.46 -39.49 -21.01
N ARG A 375 -16.16 -39.47 -19.70
CA ARG A 375 -16.01 -40.69 -18.89
C ARG A 375 -17.34 -41.40 -18.61
N ALA A 376 -18.47 -40.72 -18.81
CA ALA A 376 -19.79 -41.31 -18.66
C ALA A 376 -20.14 -42.32 -19.77
N GLN A 377 -19.43 -42.31 -20.92
CA GLN A 377 -19.63 -43.26 -22.03
C GLN A 377 -21.11 -43.48 -22.41
N LEU A 378 -21.84 -42.38 -22.56
CA LEU A 378 -23.23 -42.40 -22.98
C LEU A 378 -23.31 -42.68 -24.49
N SER A 379 -23.65 -43.91 -24.86
CA SER A 379 -23.87 -44.33 -26.26
C SER A 379 -25.31 -44.04 -26.71
N LEU A 380 -25.53 -43.89 -28.02
CA LEU A 380 -26.88 -43.97 -28.60
C LEU A 380 -27.32 -45.45 -28.65
N PRO A 381 -28.60 -45.78 -28.49
CA PRO A 381 -29.07 -47.16 -28.65
C PRO A 381 -28.76 -47.67 -30.07
N ASP A 382 -28.22 -48.87 -30.20
CA ASP A 382 -28.04 -49.54 -31.51
C ASP A 382 -29.42 -49.96 -32.04
N GLU A 383 -29.69 -49.69 -33.32
CA GLU A 383 -30.90 -50.20 -34.01
C GLU A 383 -30.79 -51.72 -34.18
N GLY A 384 -31.11 -52.51 -33.15
CA GLY A 384 -31.19 -53.98 -33.31
C GLY A 384 -31.12 -54.89 -32.08
N GLU A 385 -31.04 -54.40 -30.83
CA GLU A 385 -30.97 -55.30 -29.65
C GLU A 385 -32.35 -55.67 -29.07
N ASP A 386 -32.53 -56.95 -28.78
CA ASP A 386 -33.78 -57.62 -28.40
C ASP A 386 -34.17 -57.33 -26.93
N LEU A 387 -35.24 -56.55 -26.73
CA LEU A 387 -35.59 -55.82 -25.49
C LEU A 387 -36.30 -56.62 -24.38
N SER A 388 -36.29 -57.96 -24.40
CA SER A 388 -37.17 -58.75 -23.51
C SER A 388 -36.57 -59.18 -22.16
N THR A 389 -35.27 -58.98 -21.90
CA THR A 389 -34.62 -59.50 -20.66
C THR A 389 -33.82 -58.48 -19.82
N GLN A 390 -33.75 -57.19 -20.20
CA GLN A 390 -32.97 -56.14 -19.49
C GLN A 390 -33.80 -54.92 -19.02
N LYS A 391 -35.10 -55.08 -18.78
CA LYS A 391 -36.00 -53.93 -18.58
C LYS A 391 -35.77 -53.10 -17.30
N HIS A 392 -35.30 -53.70 -16.20
CA HIS A 392 -35.22 -53.00 -14.90
C HIS A 392 -33.86 -52.32 -14.62
N ASP A 393 -32.73 -52.89 -15.06
CA ASP A 393 -31.40 -52.26 -14.90
C ASP A 393 -31.19 -51.09 -15.87
N GLY A 394 -31.74 -51.18 -17.08
CA GLY A 394 -31.64 -50.11 -18.09
C GLY A 394 -32.35 -48.82 -17.70
N GLU A 395 -33.52 -48.91 -17.06
CA GLU A 395 -34.31 -47.73 -16.63
C GLU A 395 -33.57 -46.94 -15.53
N TYR A 396 -32.94 -47.63 -14.57
CA TYR A 396 -32.16 -46.99 -13.50
C TYR A 396 -30.88 -46.31 -14.02
N GLU A 397 -30.15 -46.97 -14.93
CA GLU A 397 -28.97 -46.38 -15.57
C GLU A 397 -29.33 -45.15 -16.41
N GLN A 398 -30.47 -45.18 -17.10
CA GLN A 398 -30.95 -44.07 -17.93
C GLN A 398 -31.35 -42.85 -17.08
N GLU A 399 -31.97 -43.06 -15.92
CA GLU A 399 -32.24 -41.98 -14.96
C GLU A 399 -30.94 -41.38 -14.38
N LEU A 400 -29.94 -42.21 -14.05
CA LEU A 400 -28.62 -41.73 -13.62
C LEU A 400 -27.90 -40.94 -14.72
N ALA A 401 -28.04 -41.35 -15.99
CA ALA A 401 -27.49 -40.63 -17.14
C ALA A 401 -28.14 -39.25 -17.31
N TRP A 402 -29.48 -39.16 -17.21
CA TRP A 402 -30.20 -37.89 -17.24
C TRP A 402 -29.81 -36.97 -16.09
N LEU A 403 -29.61 -37.53 -14.89
CA LEU A 403 -29.16 -36.78 -13.72
C LEU A 403 -27.75 -36.21 -13.91
N LEU A 404 -26.84 -37.00 -14.48
CA LEU A 404 -25.47 -36.59 -14.79
C LEU A 404 -25.47 -35.40 -15.76
N VAL A 405 -26.26 -35.49 -16.82
CA VAL A 405 -26.41 -34.44 -17.84
C VAL A 405 -27.09 -33.20 -17.28
N ALA A 406 -28.11 -33.33 -16.42
CA ALA A 406 -28.71 -32.19 -15.71
C ALA A 406 -27.68 -31.41 -14.88
N LYS A 407 -26.88 -32.11 -14.08
CA LYS A 407 -25.84 -31.46 -13.27
C LYS A 407 -24.74 -30.83 -14.14
N ALA A 408 -24.33 -31.49 -15.21
CA ALA A 408 -23.42 -30.89 -16.18
C ALA A 408 -24.00 -29.63 -16.83
N THR A 409 -25.29 -29.64 -17.19
CA THR A 409 -26.01 -28.49 -17.78
C THR A 409 -25.97 -27.28 -16.84
N VAL A 410 -26.20 -27.46 -15.54
CA VAL A 410 -26.08 -26.39 -14.53
C VAL A 410 -24.67 -25.81 -14.46
N GLN A 411 -23.66 -26.68 -14.43
CA GLN A 411 -22.26 -26.25 -14.37
C GLN A 411 -21.87 -25.44 -15.61
N VAL A 412 -22.30 -25.90 -16.80
CA VAL A 412 -22.07 -25.20 -18.07
C VAL A 412 -22.83 -23.87 -18.11
N TYR A 413 -24.09 -23.84 -17.69
CA TYR A 413 -24.91 -22.63 -17.60
C TYR A 413 -24.27 -21.57 -16.69
N GLY A 414 -23.80 -21.98 -15.50
CA GLY A 414 -23.08 -21.09 -14.59
C GLY A 414 -21.75 -20.59 -15.15
N LEU A 415 -21.03 -21.42 -15.92
CA LEU A 415 -19.81 -21.03 -16.62
C LEU A 415 -20.10 -19.95 -17.67
N ILE A 416 -21.14 -20.14 -18.48
CA ILE A 416 -21.57 -19.21 -19.54
C ILE A 416 -22.00 -17.87 -18.95
N LEU A 417 -22.89 -17.87 -17.95
CA LEU A 417 -23.31 -16.66 -17.25
C LEU A 417 -22.12 -15.89 -16.67
N SER A 418 -21.17 -16.59 -16.02
CA SER A 418 -19.98 -15.94 -15.49
C SER A 418 -19.12 -15.31 -16.60
N ARG A 419 -18.99 -15.96 -17.76
CA ARG A 419 -18.17 -15.45 -18.86
C ARG A 419 -18.83 -14.23 -19.53
N LEU A 420 -20.11 -14.34 -19.84
CA LEU A 420 -20.91 -13.24 -20.40
C LEU A 420 -20.91 -12.02 -19.47
N LEU A 421 -21.08 -12.22 -18.16
CA LEU A 421 -21.06 -11.14 -17.17
C LEU A 421 -19.68 -10.48 -17.06
N ASP A 422 -18.62 -11.28 -16.86
CA ASP A 422 -17.26 -10.76 -16.69
C ASP A 422 -16.83 -9.93 -17.91
N GLU A 423 -17.16 -10.37 -19.13
CA GLU A 423 -16.84 -9.65 -20.36
C GLU A 423 -17.72 -8.41 -20.58
N THR A 424 -19.05 -8.53 -20.40
CA THR A 424 -19.98 -7.39 -20.55
C THR A 424 -19.65 -6.26 -19.58
N VAL A 425 -19.26 -6.60 -18.34
CA VAL A 425 -18.80 -5.62 -17.34
C VAL A 425 -17.46 -5.00 -17.75
N ALA A 426 -16.50 -5.79 -18.23
CA ALA A 426 -15.19 -5.28 -18.65
C ALA A 426 -15.30 -4.24 -19.79
N LEU A 427 -16.28 -4.38 -20.70
CA LEU A 427 -16.54 -3.41 -21.76
C LEU A 427 -16.93 -2.02 -21.23
N ALA A 428 -17.52 -1.93 -20.04
CA ALA A 428 -17.90 -0.65 -19.44
C ALA A 428 -16.68 0.27 -19.20
N ASP A 429 -15.54 -0.31 -18.81
CA ASP A 429 -14.29 0.44 -18.59
C ASP A 429 -13.72 1.01 -19.90
N ASP A 430 -13.87 0.27 -21.00
CA ASP A 430 -13.40 0.71 -22.32
C ASP A 430 -14.31 1.81 -22.89
N VAL A 431 -15.63 1.67 -22.74
CA VAL A 431 -16.59 2.72 -23.07
C VAL A 431 -16.30 3.99 -22.26
N TRP A 432 -15.97 3.84 -20.98
CA TRP A 432 -15.63 4.95 -20.08
C TRP A 432 -14.35 5.66 -20.50
N TYR A 433 -13.31 4.92 -20.88
CA TYR A 433 -12.09 5.50 -21.42
C TYR A 433 -12.40 6.39 -22.62
N TRP A 434 -13.25 5.93 -23.54
CA TRP A 434 -13.65 6.73 -24.70
C TRP A 434 -14.51 7.94 -24.33
N ASP A 435 -15.39 7.85 -23.33
CA ASP A 435 -16.12 9.01 -22.80
C ASP A 435 -15.15 10.10 -22.30
N GLN A 436 -14.05 9.73 -21.63
CA GLN A 436 -13.05 10.70 -21.19
C GLN A 436 -12.32 11.36 -22.37
N VAL A 437 -11.92 10.57 -23.37
CA VAL A 437 -11.25 11.07 -24.57
C VAL A 437 -12.18 12.03 -25.34
N LEU A 438 -13.48 11.71 -25.43
CA LEU A 438 -14.48 12.56 -26.10
C LEU A 438 -14.90 13.78 -25.27
N GLY A 439 -14.87 13.67 -23.95
CA GLY A 439 -15.27 14.71 -23.01
C GLY A 439 -14.30 15.89 -22.95
N SER A 440 -13.03 15.70 -23.34
CA SER A 440 -12.02 16.77 -23.33
C SER A 440 -11.23 16.86 -24.63
N ARG A 441 -11.08 18.08 -25.16
CA ARG A 441 -10.22 18.34 -26.32
C ARG A 441 -8.75 18.01 -26.04
N HIS A 442 -8.29 18.25 -24.81
CA HIS A 442 -6.93 17.89 -24.39
C HIS A 442 -6.73 16.37 -24.34
N ALA A 443 -7.70 15.62 -23.83
CA ALA A 443 -7.65 14.16 -23.82
C ALA A 443 -7.65 13.59 -25.26
N THR A 444 -8.45 14.18 -26.16
CA THR A 444 -8.40 13.85 -27.60
C THR A 444 -7.03 14.14 -28.21
N ALA A 445 -6.41 15.28 -27.90
CA ALA A 445 -5.10 15.66 -28.41
C ALA A 445 -4.00 14.71 -27.89
N LEU A 446 -4.02 14.38 -26.60
CA LEU A 446 -3.11 13.40 -26.00
C LEU A 446 -3.26 12.02 -26.66
N TYR A 447 -4.49 11.56 -26.87
CA TYR A 447 -4.77 10.30 -27.58
C TYR A 447 -4.21 10.32 -29.02
N SER A 448 -4.31 11.46 -29.71
CA SER A 448 -3.70 11.64 -31.04
C SER A 448 -2.19 11.43 -30.99
N ILE A 449 -1.50 12.06 -30.03
CA ILE A 449 -0.04 11.92 -29.88
C ILE A 449 0.32 10.47 -29.55
N GLN A 450 -0.36 9.88 -28.57
CA GLN A 450 -0.15 8.49 -28.13
C GLN A 450 -0.24 7.49 -29.29
N THR A 451 -1.20 7.68 -30.20
CA THR A 451 -1.43 6.78 -31.34
C THR A 451 -0.69 7.19 -32.62
N ALA A 452 0.05 8.30 -32.62
CA ALA A 452 0.74 8.78 -33.81
C ALA A 452 1.74 7.78 -34.40
N PRO A 453 2.58 7.07 -33.62
CA PRO A 453 3.53 6.09 -34.18
C PRO A 453 2.84 4.95 -34.92
N LEU A 454 1.76 4.40 -34.35
CA LEU A 454 0.99 3.33 -34.96
C LEU A 454 0.31 3.79 -36.25
N ARG A 455 -0.30 4.98 -36.23
CA ARG A 455 -0.94 5.54 -37.43
C ARG A 455 0.06 5.86 -38.53
N LEU A 456 1.26 6.32 -38.18
CA LEU A 456 2.35 6.52 -39.13
C LEU A 456 2.82 5.20 -39.73
N ALA A 457 2.94 4.15 -38.91
CA ALA A 457 3.31 2.81 -39.38
C ALA A 457 2.24 2.20 -40.31
N GLU A 458 0.95 2.35 -39.99
CA GLU A 458 -0.15 1.92 -40.86
C GLU A 458 -0.15 2.69 -42.18
N TRP A 459 0.04 4.01 -42.12
CA TRP A 459 0.11 4.87 -43.30
C TRP A 459 1.34 4.55 -44.17
N SER A 460 2.51 4.32 -43.56
CA SER A 460 3.72 3.93 -44.29
C SER A 460 3.60 2.53 -44.88
N HIS A 461 3.01 1.57 -44.17
CA HIS A 461 2.73 0.24 -44.70
C HIS A 461 1.76 0.29 -45.87
N TYR A 462 0.73 1.14 -45.80
CA TYR A 462 -0.21 1.34 -46.90
C TYR A 462 0.48 1.93 -48.14
N ILE A 463 1.32 2.97 -47.95
CA ILE A 463 2.12 3.53 -49.04
C ILE A 463 3.05 2.46 -49.61
N TRP A 464 3.76 1.73 -48.76
CA TRP A 464 4.65 0.65 -49.17
C TRP A 464 3.92 -0.44 -49.95
N ALA A 465 2.71 -0.83 -49.55
CA ALA A 465 1.90 -1.81 -50.26
C ALA A 465 1.38 -1.31 -51.61
N ASP A 466 1.13 0.00 -51.77
CA ASP A 466 0.76 0.62 -53.05
C ASP A 466 2.00 0.76 -53.96
N VAL A 467 3.12 1.21 -53.40
CA VAL A 467 4.43 1.25 -54.08
C VAL A 467 4.83 -0.14 -54.54
N ARG A 468 4.72 -1.18 -53.70
CA ARG A 468 5.03 -2.56 -54.06
C ARG A 468 4.11 -3.11 -55.14
N ARG A 469 2.83 -2.71 -55.16
CA ARG A 469 1.88 -3.09 -56.23
C ARG A 469 2.24 -2.43 -57.56
N ARG A 470 2.55 -1.13 -57.56
CA ARG A 470 2.97 -0.39 -58.76
C ARG A 470 4.40 -0.74 -59.21
N SER A 471 5.22 -1.20 -58.26
CA SER A 471 6.56 -1.72 -58.48
C SER A 471 6.58 -3.19 -58.88
N ALA A 472 5.43 -3.88 -58.97
CA ALA A 472 5.39 -5.23 -59.53
C ALA A 472 5.76 -5.26 -61.02
N ASP A 473 5.61 -4.13 -61.72
CA ASP A 473 6.14 -3.89 -63.07
C ASP A 473 7.66 -3.57 -63.05
N PHE A 474 8.28 -3.50 -61.87
CA PHE A 474 9.67 -3.13 -61.64
C PHE A 474 10.47 -4.38 -61.19
N ASN A 475 10.97 -5.15 -62.16
CA ASN A 475 11.60 -6.44 -61.89
C ASN A 475 13.06 -6.28 -61.40
N ILE A 476 13.32 -6.49 -60.11
CA ILE A 476 14.67 -6.35 -59.49
C ILE A 476 15.56 -7.60 -59.74
N ARG A 477 15.02 -8.67 -60.35
CA ARG A 477 15.73 -9.96 -60.51
C ARG A 477 16.68 -10.07 -61.71
N ASP A 478 16.65 -9.14 -62.67
CA ASP A 478 17.53 -9.19 -63.85
C ASP A 478 18.88 -8.46 -63.65
N ALA A 479 19.32 -8.30 -62.39
CA ALA A 479 20.57 -7.62 -62.01
C ALA A 479 21.85 -8.44 -62.29
N GLY A 480 21.89 -9.17 -63.41
CA GLY A 480 22.97 -10.08 -63.79
C GLY A 480 23.94 -9.56 -64.85
N ALA A 481 23.63 -8.49 -65.58
CA ALA A 481 24.56 -7.97 -66.58
C ALA A 481 24.40 -6.46 -66.76
N GLU A 482 25.50 -5.74 -66.57
CA GLU A 482 25.69 -4.31 -66.84
C GLU A 482 24.91 -3.33 -65.94
N ALA A 483 25.63 -2.66 -65.02
CA ALA A 483 25.72 -1.19 -64.96
C ALA A 483 26.02 -0.70 -63.55
N GLN A 484 27.30 -0.39 -63.32
CA GLN A 484 27.79 0.44 -62.21
C GLN A 484 27.28 1.90 -62.31
N GLN A 485 26.56 2.25 -63.39
CA GLN A 485 25.88 3.52 -63.62
C GLN A 485 24.33 3.48 -63.45
N SER A 486 23.69 2.33 -63.18
CA SER A 486 22.21 2.24 -63.14
C SER A 486 21.56 2.35 -61.76
N LEU A 487 22.33 2.24 -60.66
CA LEU A 487 21.76 2.28 -59.31
C LEU A 487 21.16 3.65 -58.97
N THR A 488 21.87 4.74 -59.26
CA THR A 488 21.39 6.11 -58.99
C THR A 488 20.17 6.48 -59.83
N ALA A 489 20.12 6.08 -61.10
CA ALA A 489 18.96 6.28 -61.98
C ALA A 489 17.73 5.50 -61.48
N ARG A 490 17.92 4.22 -61.11
CA ARG A 490 16.85 3.38 -60.55
C ARG A 490 16.38 3.84 -59.17
N TRP A 491 17.27 4.38 -58.34
CA TRP A 491 16.91 5.05 -57.09
C TRP A 491 16.08 6.32 -57.32
N SER A 492 16.42 7.10 -58.36
CA SER A 492 15.63 8.28 -58.75
C SER A 492 14.23 7.90 -59.23
N GLU A 493 14.10 6.80 -59.97
CA GLU A 493 12.82 6.28 -60.46
C GLU A 493 11.95 5.73 -59.30
N PHE A 494 12.54 4.94 -58.41
CA PHE A 494 11.89 4.49 -57.18
C PHE A 494 11.45 5.66 -56.28
N TYR A 495 12.31 6.66 -56.10
CA TYR A 495 11.97 7.88 -55.36
C TYR A 495 10.84 8.66 -56.03
N GLY A 496 10.85 8.74 -57.36
CA GLY A 496 9.79 9.32 -58.18
C GLY A 496 8.44 8.62 -57.95
N LEU A 497 8.43 7.29 -57.96
CA LEU A 497 7.25 6.47 -57.68
C LEU A 497 6.70 6.71 -56.26
N VAL A 498 7.57 6.69 -55.25
CA VAL A 498 7.17 6.98 -53.86
C VAL A 498 6.58 8.39 -53.75
N LYS A 499 7.22 9.38 -54.38
CA LYS A 499 6.75 10.78 -54.39
C LYS A 499 5.40 10.92 -55.07
N GLU A 500 5.16 10.20 -56.16
CA GLU A 500 3.89 10.20 -56.87
C GLU A 500 2.77 9.55 -56.04
N VAL A 501 3.01 8.37 -55.47
CA VAL A 501 2.05 7.69 -54.57
C VAL A 501 1.72 8.58 -53.38
N VAL A 502 2.72 9.19 -52.75
CA VAL A 502 2.51 10.14 -51.65
C VAL A 502 1.72 11.36 -52.12
N ARG A 503 2.01 11.93 -53.30
CA ARG A 503 1.32 13.10 -53.85
C ARG A 503 -0.15 12.80 -54.16
N GLU A 504 -0.43 11.73 -54.90
CA GLU A 504 -1.80 11.32 -55.24
C GLU A 504 -2.65 11.06 -53.99
N LYS A 505 -2.09 10.34 -53.02
CA LYS A 505 -2.80 10.03 -51.78
C LYS A 505 -2.94 11.27 -50.91
N SER A 506 -1.91 12.09 -50.77
CA SER A 506 -1.98 13.36 -50.02
C SER A 506 -3.04 14.30 -50.62
N VAL A 507 -3.15 14.37 -51.95
CA VAL A 507 -4.19 15.15 -52.64
C VAL A 507 -5.59 14.54 -52.44
N LYS A 508 -5.74 13.21 -52.51
CA LYS A 508 -7.00 12.51 -52.22
C LYS A 508 -7.41 12.66 -50.75
N GLU A 509 -6.45 12.67 -49.83
CA GLU A 509 -6.64 12.91 -48.40
C GLU A 509 -7.00 14.39 -48.15
N MET A 510 -6.34 15.33 -48.84
CA MET A 510 -6.61 16.77 -48.82
C MET A 510 -8.02 17.10 -49.33
N ARG A 511 -8.51 16.44 -50.37
CA ARG A 511 -9.92 16.57 -50.81
C ARG A 511 -10.92 16.07 -49.75
N LYS A 512 -10.51 15.17 -48.84
CA LYS A 512 -11.30 14.76 -47.66
C LYS A 512 -11.10 15.68 -46.44
N ARG A 513 -10.18 16.66 -46.46
CA ARG A 513 -9.84 17.59 -45.35
C ARG A 513 -10.80 18.79 -45.20
N VAL A 514 -12.09 18.63 -45.45
CA VAL A 514 -13.09 19.66 -45.02
C VAL A 514 -13.28 19.62 -43.48
N VAL A 515 -12.74 18.61 -42.79
CA VAL A 515 -12.88 18.41 -41.34
C VAL A 515 -11.52 18.43 -40.63
N SER A 516 -11.42 19.18 -39.52
CA SER A 516 -10.22 19.26 -38.67
C SER A 516 -9.65 17.87 -38.29
N PRO A 517 -8.32 17.67 -38.21
CA PRO A 517 -7.71 16.41 -37.77
C PRO A 517 -8.24 15.89 -36.43
N VAL A 518 -8.54 16.81 -35.50
CA VAL A 518 -9.14 16.50 -34.20
C VAL A 518 -10.57 15.96 -34.37
N ALA A 519 -11.35 16.52 -35.30
CA ALA A 519 -12.71 16.07 -35.58
C ALA A 519 -12.75 14.66 -36.19
N ARG A 520 -11.79 14.32 -37.07
CA ARG A 520 -11.65 12.97 -37.63
C ARG A 520 -11.33 11.93 -36.55
N ILE A 521 -10.40 12.24 -35.65
CA ILE A 521 -10.07 11.36 -34.52
C ILE A 521 -11.29 11.16 -33.62
N ARG A 522 -12.02 12.24 -33.32
CA ARG A 522 -13.25 12.15 -32.53
C ARG A 522 -14.34 11.34 -33.24
N GLY A 523 -14.44 11.42 -34.57
CA GLY A 523 -15.31 10.56 -35.37
C GLY A 523 -14.96 9.08 -35.23
N SER A 524 -13.68 8.73 -35.39
CA SER A 524 -13.19 7.36 -35.21
C SER A 524 -13.41 6.85 -33.77
N VAL A 525 -13.13 7.68 -32.77
CA VAL A 525 -13.38 7.34 -31.36
C VAL A 525 -14.87 7.12 -31.08
N ARG A 526 -15.77 7.93 -31.65
CA ARG A 526 -17.22 7.72 -31.55
C ARG A 526 -17.64 6.39 -32.17
N GLN A 527 -17.11 6.05 -33.34
CA GLN A 527 -17.39 4.76 -33.97
C GLN A 527 -16.95 3.60 -33.08
N LYS A 528 -15.70 3.61 -32.58
CA LYS A 528 -15.20 2.59 -31.64
C LYS A 528 -16.06 2.48 -30.38
N GLN A 529 -16.45 3.62 -29.81
CA GLN A 529 -17.32 3.64 -28.64
C GLN A 529 -18.71 3.05 -28.95
N ASN A 530 -19.30 3.37 -30.11
CA ASN A 530 -20.61 2.85 -30.50
C ASN A 530 -20.59 1.33 -30.69
N GLU A 531 -19.54 0.77 -31.30
CA GLU A 531 -19.41 -0.68 -31.44
C GLU A 531 -19.27 -1.37 -30.08
N LEU A 532 -18.47 -0.82 -29.16
CA LEU A 532 -18.38 -1.33 -27.79
C LEU A 532 -19.71 -1.27 -27.05
N LYS A 533 -20.48 -0.17 -27.22
CA LYS A 533 -21.81 -0.03 -26.62
C LYS A 533 -22.78 -1.08 -27.18
N ARG A 534 -22.78 -1.33 -28.49
CA ARG A 534 -23.61 -2.36 -29.13
C ARG A 534 -23.26 -3.76 -28.61
N CYS A 535 -21.98 -4.11 -28.58
CA CYS A 535 -21.51 -5.40 -28.05
C CYS A 535 -21.91 -5.57 -26.58
N ARG A 536 -21.73 -4.53 -25.76
CA ARG A 536 -22.16 -4.53 -24.36
C ARG A 536 -23.67 -4.73 -24.22
N LEU A 537 -24.48 -4.09 -25.07
CA LEU A 537 -25.94 -4.25 -25.05
C LEU A 537 -26.36 -5.67 -25.46
N ARG A 538 -25.71 -6.28 -26.46
CA ARG A 538 -25.95 -7.69 -26.82
C ARG A 538 -25.57 -8.65 -25.70
N GLY A 539 -24.40 -8.45 -25.07
CA GLY A 539 -23.97 -9.25 -23.92
C GLY A 539 -24.92 -9.12 -22.71
N ALA A 540 -25.41 -7.90 -22.44
CA ALA A 540 -26.44 -7.69 -21.44
C ALA A 540 -27.76 -8.38 -21.83
N ASN A 541 -28.18 -8.29 -23.09
CA ASN A 541 -29.40 -8.96 -23.54
C ASN A 541 -29.31 -10.49 -23.42
N ALA A 542 -28.18 -11.07 -23.84
CA ALA A 542 -27.87 -12.49 -23.65
C ALA A 542 -27.96 -12.94 -22.18
N LEU A 543 -27.45 -12.14 -21.24
CA LEU A 543 -27.61 -12.40 -19.80
C LEU A 543 -29.08 -12.35 -19.37
N GLY A 544 -29.83 -11.38 -19.88
CA GLY A 544 -31.25 -11.22 -19.61
C GLY A 544 -32.09 -12.41 -20.10
N VAL A 545 -31.86 -12.86 -21.34
CA VAL A 545 -32.54 -14.01 -21.95
C VAL A 545 -32.23 -15.28 -21.17
N LEU A 546 -30.95 -15.55 -20.88
CA LEU A 546 -30.58 -16.74 -20.11
C LEU A 546 -31.23 -16.76 -18.73
N LEU A 547 -31.29 -15.63 -18.04
CA LEU A 547 -31.87 -15.54 -16.69
C LEU A 547 -33.40 -15.51 -16.70
N GLY A 548 -34.02 -15.02 -17.77
CA GLY A 548 -35.46 -14.91 -17.92
C GLY A 548 -36.13 -16.17 -18.47
N GLU A 549 -35.52 -16.84 -19.44
CA GLU A 549 -36.05 -18.05 -20.09
C GLU A 549 -35.36 -19.35 -19.64
N GLY A 550 -34.18 -19.26 -19.04
CA GLY A 550 -33.39 -20.43 -18.66
C GLY A 550 -33.68 -21.00 -17.26
N LEU A 551 -32.76 -21.84 -16.77
CA LEU A 551 -32.86 -22.66 -15.55
C LEU A 551 -33.27 -21.92 -14.26
N MET A 552 -33.12 -20.59 -14.20
CA MET A 552 -33.43 -19.78 -13.02
C MET A 552 -34.88 -19.29 -12.94
N ASN A 553 -35.73 -19.61 -13.93
CA ASN A 553 -37.13 -19.19 -13.99
C ASN A 553 -38.02 -20.04 -13.06
N GLU A 554 -37.97 -19.77 -11.75
CA GLU A 554 -39.13 -20.03 -10.88
C GLU A 554 -40.22 -18.98 -11.17
N ASN A 555 -40.97 -19.23 -12.25
CA ASN A 555 -42.30 -18.74 -12.65
C ASN A 555 -42.58 -17.25 -12.86
N MET A 556 -42.59 -16.88 -14.13
CA MET A 556 -43.25 -15.70 -14.72
C MET A 556 -44.61 -16.07 -15.35
N HIS A 557 -45.55 -16.69 -14.60
CA HIS A 557 -46.94 -17.00 -15.02
C HIS A 557 -47.24 -18.30 -15.78
N GLY A 558 -46.38 -19.32 -15.68
CA GLY A 558 -46.71 -20.71 -16.01
C GLY A 558 -46.55 -21.63 -14.79
N GLU A 559 -47.14 -22.82 -14.82
CA GLU A 559 -46.81 -23.89 -13.87
C GLU A 559 -45.32 -24.24 -14.00
N GLY A 560 -44.48 -23.61 -13.19
CA GLY A 560 -43.11 -24.09 -12.99
C GLY A 560 -43.10 -25.39 -12.24
N PHE A 561 -41.98 -25.65 -11.57
CA PHE A 561 -41.79 -26.81 -10.70
C PHE A 561 -42.73 -26.80 -9.47
N ALA A 562 -44.04 -26.60 -9.65
CA ALA A 562 -45.03 -27.17 -8.78
C ALA A 562 -44.77 -28.67 -8.73
N THR A 563 -44.62 -29.18 -7.51
CA THR A 563 -44.60 -30.59 -7.18
C THR A 563 -45.57 -31.36 -8.07
N PRO A 564 -45.11 -32.26 -8.95
CA PRO A 564 -46.02 -33.08 -9.72
C PRO A 564 -46.61 -34.12 -8.77
N SER A 565 -47.84 -33.88 -8.33
CA SER A 565 -48.68 -34.97 -7.84
C SER A 565 -49.14 -35.74 -9.07
N GLY A 566 -48.42 -36.80 -9.45
CA GLY A 566 -48.80 -37.71 -10.54
C GLY A 566 -47.67 -38.13 -11.49
N SER A 567 -47.91 -39.19 -12.27
CA SER A 567 -46.95 -39.78 -13.24
C SER A 567 -46.45 -38.80 -14.31
N HIS A 568 -47.13 -37.68 -14.52
CA HIS A 568 -46.85 -36.65 -15.54
C HIS A 568 -45.66 -35.73 -15.22
N GLY A 569 -45.06 -35.84 -14.02
CA GLY A 569 -43.93 -35.03 -13.59
C GLY A 569 -42.54 -35.51 -14.01
N ARG A 570 -42.41 -36.79 -14.37
CA ARG A 570 -41.11 -37.46 -14.53
C ARG A 570 -40.30 -36.96 -15.72
N ASP A 571 -40.94 -36.45 -16.77
CA ASP A 571 -40.24 -36.04 -18.01
C ASP A 571 -40.21 -34.52 -18.25
N LYS A 572 -40.99 -33.73 -17.50
CA LYS A 572 -40.99 -32.24 -17.58
C LYS A 572 -39.62 -31.63 -17.30
N TRP A 573 -38.87 -32.16 -16.34
CA TRP A 573 -37.53 -31.66 -16.01
C TRP A 573 -36.48 -32.05 -17.06
N LYS A 574 -36.61 -33.24 -17.66
CA LYS A 574 -35.75 -33.70 -18.77
C LYS A 574 -35.92 -32.80 -20.00
N ALA A 575 -37.17 -32.46 -20.35
CA ALA A 575 -37.48 -31.48 -21.39
C ALA A 575 -36.93 -30.08 -21.06
N SER A 576 -36.97 -29.67 -19.78
CA SER A 576 -36.38 -28.40 -19.34
C SER A 576 -34.85 -28.37 -19.51
N VAL A 577 -34.16 -29.47 -19.20
CA VAL A 577 -32.71 -29.61 -19.44
C VAL A 577 -32.41 -29.48 -20.93
N ALA A 578 -33.16 -30.16 -21.80
CA ALA A 578 -32.99 -30.08 -23.25
C ALA A 578 -33.18 -28.65 -23.79
N ARG A 579 -34.29 -28.00 -23.42
CA ARG A 579 -34.56 -26.59 -23.80
C ARG A 579 -33.46 -25.65 -23.35
N ASN A 580 -32.92 -25.83 -22.15
CA ASN A 580 -31.85 -24.98 -21.64
C ASN A 580 -30.53 -25.17 -22.38
N VAL A 581 -30.21 -26.39 -22.82
CA VAL A 581 -29.03 -26.65 -23.64
C VAL A 581 -29.16 -25.99 -25.02
N ALA A 582 -30.33 -26.10 -25.66
CA ALA A 582 -30.61 -25.39 -26.91
C ALA A 582 -30.51 -23.87 -26.75
N LEU A 583 -31.14 -23.31 -25.71
CA LEU A 583 -31.11 -21.88 -25.41
C LEU A 583 -29.68 -21.36 -25.18
N MET A 584 -28.86 -22.07 -24.41
CA MET A 584 -27.47 -21.67 -24.17
C MET A 584 -26.64 -21.66 -25.45
N ASP A 585 -26.83 -22.65 -26.33
CA ASP A 585 -26.09 -22.72 -27.59
C ASP A 585 -26.55 -21.62 -28.57
N ALA A 586 -27.86 -21.38 -28.68
CA ALA A 586 -28.41 -20.28 -29.47
C ALA A 586 -27.88 -18.91 -29.00
N VAL A 587 -27.86 -18.67 -27.68
CA VAL A 587 -27.33 -17.43 -27.10
C VAL A 587 -25.84 -17.25 -27.42
N LEU A 588 -25.02 -18.30 -27.24
CA LEU A 588 -23.59 -18.23 -27.57
C LEU A 588 -23.33 -18.03 -29.06
N ALA A 589 -24.17 -18.60 -29.93
CA ALA A 589 -24.03 -18.42 -31.38
C ALA A 589 -24.38 -17.00 -31.84
N LYS A 590 -25.40 -16.36 -31.23
CA LYS A 590 -25.92 -15.05 -31.67
C LYS A 590 -25.27 -13.85 -30.99
N VAL A 591 -24.73 -13.98 -29.78
CA VAL A 591 -24.22 -12.83 -28.99
C VAL A 591 -23.10 -12.04 -29.69
N ASN A 592 -22.27 -12.70 -30.48
CA ASN A 592 -21.14 -12.10 -31.19
C ASN A 592 -21.42 -11.75 -32.66
N GLU A 593 -22.64 -11.97 -33.16
CA GLU A 593 -22.99 -11.68 -34.54
C GLU A 593 -22.94 -10.16 -34.79
N GLU A 594 -21.93 -9.67 -35.52
CA GLU A 594 -21.64 -8.22 -35.64
C GLU A 594 -22.81 -7.45 -36.28
N GLU A 595 -23.45 -8.05 -37.28
CA GLU A 595 -24.56 -7.48 -38.07
C GLU A 595 -25.92 -7.53 -37.35
N LEU A 596 -26.05 -8.34 -36.30
CA LEU A 596 -27.30 -8.49 -35.56
C LEU A 596 -27.60 -7.23 -34.74
N ALA A 597 -28.71 -6.57 -35.07
CA ALA A 597 -29.21 -5.41 -34.35
C ALA A 597 -29.67 -5.79 -32.93
N VAL A 598 -29.39 -4.94 -31.95
CA VAL A 598 -29.66 -5.21 -30.52
C VAL A 598 -31.15 -5.48 -30.25
N ASP A 599 -32.02 -4.74 -30.93
CA ASP A 599 -33.49 -4.83 -30.86
C ASP A 599 -34.05 -6.10 -31.51
N LYS A 600 -33.32 -6.71 -32.43
CA LYS A 600 -33.70 -7.97 -33.10
C LYS A 600 -33.10 -9.20 -32.43
N PHE A 601 -32.32 -9.02 -31.36
CA PHE A 601 -31.61 -10.11 -30.71
C PHE A 601 -32.58 -11.17 -30.17
N ASP A 602 -33.62 -10.76 -29.46
CA ASP A 602 -34.59 -11.68 -28.85
C ASP A 602 -35.31 -12.52 -29.91
N ALA A 603 -35.74 -11.87 -31.01
CA ALA A 603 -36.36 -12.55 -32.15
C ALA A 603 -35.39 -13.52 -32.86
N ALA A 604 -34.10 -13.19 -32.92
CA ALA A 604 -33.09 -14.07 -33.51
C ALA A 604 -32.75 -15.27 -32.61
N ILE A 605 -32.87 -15.13 -31.29
CA ILE A 605 -32.79 -16.26 -30.36
C ILE A 605 -34.02 -17.14 -30.52
N ALA A 606 -35.22 -16.57 -30.47
CA ALA A 606 -36.49 -17.29 -30.64
C ALA A 606 -36.49 -18.11 -31.94
N ALA A 607 -36.14 -17.49 -33.08
CA ALA A 607 -36.03 -18.22 -34.34
C ALA A 607 -34.98 -19.35 -34.30
N ALA A 608 -33.83 -19.13 -33.66
CA ALA A 608 -32.79 -20.15 -33.54
C ALA A 608 -33.16 -21.29 -32.59
N THR A 609 -34.03 -21.03 -31.60
CA THR A 609 -34.53 -22.06 -30.68
C THR A 609 -35.73 -22.79 -31.25
N ASP A 610 -36.65 -22.11 -31.93
CA ASP A 610 -37.84 -22.72 -32.56
C ASP A 610 -37.44 -23.75 -33.64
N ASP A 611 -36.32 -23.51 -34.34
CA ASP A 611 -35.76 -24.44 -35.32
C ASP A 611 -34.95 -25.60 -34.68
N ASP A 612 -34.70 -25.60 -33.36
CA ASP A 612 -33.86 -26.61 -32.69
C ASP A 612 -34.71 -27.78 -32.12
N PRO A 613 -34.42 -29.04 -32.53
CA PRO A 613 -35.16 -30.23 -32.06
C PRO A 613 -35.13 -30.46 -30.55
N LEU A 614 -34.15 -29.91 -29.83
CA LEU A 614 -34.06 -30.01 -28.37
C LEU A 614 -34.93 -28.97 -27.65
N TYR A 615 -35.42 -27.94 -28.36
CA TYR A 615 -36.26 -26.90 -27.80
C TYR A 615 -37.76 -27.23 -27.92
N ASP A 616 -38.16 -27.81 -29.06
CA ASP A 616 -39.56 -28.19 -29.38
C ASP A 616 -39.99 -29.54 -28.77
N VAL A 617 -39.33 -29.97 -27.69
CA VAL A 617 -39.64 -31.25 -27.03
C VAL A 617 -40.94 -31.10 -26.23
N GLU A 618 -42.07 -31.44 -26.86
CA GLU A 618 -43.38 -31.53 -26.23
C GLU A 618 -43.59 -32.90 -25.56
N VAL A 619 -44.09 -32.88 -24.32
CA VAL A 619 -44.48 -34.09 -23.58
C VAL A 619 -45.93 -34.41 -23.98
N TYR A 620 -46.14 -35.24 -25.00
CA TYR A 620 -47.47 -35.71 -25.37
C TYR A 620 -47.93 -36.83 -24.41
N THR A 621 -49.14 -36.70 -23.88
CA THR A 621 -49.84 -37.78 -23.19
C THR A 621 -50.64 -38.57 -24.22
N GLN A 622 -50.32 -39.86 -24.43
CA GLN A 622 -51.21 -40.74 -25.18
C GLN A 622 -52.49 -41.01 -24.36
N GLU A 623 -53.65 -41.08 -25.02
CA GLU A 623 -54.98 -41.29 -24.41
C GLU A 623 -55.11 -42.62 -23.62
N ASN A 624 -54.14 -43.53 -23.72
CA ASN A 624 -54.19 -44.87 -23.12
C ASN A 624 -53.47 -45.02 -21.77
N GLY A 625 -52.89 -43.96 -21.20
CA GLY A 625 -52.28 -44.03 -19.86
C GLY A 625 -50.93 -44.75 -19.77
N GLU A 626 -50.32 -45.13 -20.90
CA GLU A 626 -48.92 -45.56 -20.97
C GLU A 626 -47.99 -44.34 -21.06
N ALA A 627 -46.82 -44.42 -20.40
CA ALA A 627 -45.85 -43.32 -20.37
C ALA A 627 -45.22 -43.13 -21.76
N SER A 628 -45.35 -41.93 -22.33
CA SER A 628 -44.69 -41.58 -23.59
C SER A 628 -43.19 -41.44 -23.35
N GLU A 629 -42.38 -42.15 -24.13
CA GLU A 629 -40.92 -41.94 -24.16
C GLU A 629 -40.61 -40.53 -24.66
N LEU A 630 -39.80 -39.78 -23.92
CA LEU A 630 -39.22 -38.53 -24.39
C LEU A 630 -38.28 -38.87 -25.57
N GLY A 631 -38.56 -38.38 -26.78
CA GLY A 631 -37.77 -38.67 -28.00
C GLY A 631 -36.32 -38.14 -28.01
N VAL A 632 -35.77 -37.78 -26.85
CA VAL A 632 -34.42 -37.21 -26.69
C VAL A 632 -33.60 -38.11 -25.78
N HIS A 633 -32.43 -38.52 -26.24
CA HIS A 633 -31.50 -39.35 -25.47
C HIS A 633 -30.50 -38.48 -24.67
N PRO A 634 -30.14 -38.83 -23.42
CA PRO A 634 -29.15 -38.07 -22.62
C PRO A 634 -27.77 -37.99 -23.29
N ALA A 635 -27.41 -38.96 -24.13
CA ALA A 635 -26.18 -38.90 -24.95
C ALA A 635 -26.17 -37.68 -25.90
N THR A 636 -27.31 -37.34 -26.50
CA THR A 636 -27.46 -36.19 -27.41
C THR A 636 -27.20 -34.87 -26.68
N ILE A 637 -27.70 -34.75 -25.45
CA ILE A 637 -27.45 -33.58 -24.61
C ILE A 637 -25.98 -33.51 -24.18
N ALA A 638 -25.40 -34.63 -23.77
CA ALA A 638 -24.00 -34.72 -23.37
C ALA A 638 -23.06 -34.29 -24.51
N ASP A 639 -23.31 -34.76 -25.74
CA ASP A 639 -22.55 -34.36 -26.93
C ASP A 639 -22.67 -32.85 -27.22
N ARG A 640 -23.87 -32.28 -27.11
CA ARG A 640 -24.07 -30.83 -27.27
C ARG A 640 -23.33 -30.02 -26.21
N LEU A 641 -23.37 -30.45 -24.95
CA LEU A 641 -22.60 -29.82 -23.86
C LEU A 641 -21.09 -29.90 -24.09
N ILE A 642 -20.59 -31.04 -24.55
CA ILE A 642 -19.17 -31.23 -24.92
C ILE A 642 -18.78 -30.26 -26.05
N LYS A 643 -19.60 -30.17 -27.11
CA LYS A 643 -19.39 -29.22 -28.22
C LYS A 643 -19.36 -27.77 -27.72
N MET A 644 -20.24 -27.40 -26.79
CA MET A 644 -20.24 -26.05 -26.21
C MET A 644 -18.96 -25.75 -25.41
N LEU A 645 -18.51 -26.71 -24.59
CA LEU A 645 -17.32 -26.58 -23.75
C LEU A 645 -16.03 -26.44 -24.58
N HIS A 646 -15.93 -27.16 -25.71
CA HIS A 646 -14.73 -27.20 -26.54
C HIS A 646 -14.70 -26.20 -27.69
N ALA A 647 -15.85 -25.87 -28.29
CA ALA A 647 -15.91 -24.99 -29.45
C ALA A 647 -16.54 -23.63 -29.11
N ARG A 648 -17.81 -23.62 -28.68
CA ARG A 648 -18.61 -22.38 -28.57
C ARG A 648 -18.07 -21.39 -27.54
N ILE A 649 -17.76 -21.85 -26.33
CA ILE A 649 -17.29 -20.96 -25.25
C ILE A 649 -15.90 -20.37 -25.57
N PRO A 650 -14.92 -21.17 -26.06
CA PRO A 650 -13.65 -20.63 -26.55
C PRO A 650 -13.80 -19.68 -27.74
N GLU A 651 -14.65 -20.00 -28.72
CA GLU A 651 -14.94 -19.15 -29.88
C GLU A 651 -15.50 -17.80 -29.43
N TYR A 652 -16.51 -17.82 -28.55
CA TYR A 652 -17.09 -16.63 -27.95
C TYR A 652 -16.02 -15.75 -27.28
N THR A 653 -15.15 -16.37 -26.47
CA THR A 653 -14.08 -15.68 -25.75
C THR A 653 -13.05 -15.07 -26.71
N GLN A 654 -12.71 -15.78 -27.80
CA GLN A 654 -11.74 -15.32 -28.78
C GLN A 654 -12.27 -14.14 -29.59
N GLN A 655 -13.51 -14.23 -30.07
CA GLN A 655 -14.17 -13.16 -30.81
C GLN A 655 -14.33 -11.89 -29.95
N SER A 656 -14.74 -12.05 -28.69
CA SER A 656 -14.81 -10.96 -27.72
C SER A 656 -13.45 -10.27 -27.52
N LYS A 657 -12.35 -11.04 -27.37
CA LYS A 657 -10.99 -10.49 -27.29
C LYS A 657 -10.59 -9.70 -28.54
N VAL A 658 -10.88 -10.21 -29.73
CA VAL A 658 -10.58 -9.52 -31.00
C VAL A 658 -11.35 -8.20 -31.09
N MET A 659 -12.63 -8.20 -30.70
CA MET A 659 -13.45 -6.99 -30.65
C MET A 659 -12.84 -5.96 -29.68
N VAL A 660 -12.47 -6.37 -28.46
CA VAL A 660 -11.83 -5.47 -27.47
C VAL A 660 -10.48 -4.95 -27.98
N GLN A 661 -9.68 -5.77 -28.67
CA GLN A 661 -8.41 -5.31 -29.25
C GLN A 661 -8.62 -4.25 -30.35
N LYS A 662 -9.67 -4.39 -31.17
CA LYS A 662 -10.00 -3.48 -32.28
C LYS A 662 -10.61 -2.16 -31.80
N HIS A 663 -11.54 -2.22 -30.85
CA HIS A 663 -12.37 -1.08 -30.43
C HIS A 663 -12.12 -0.59 -29.00
N GLY A 664 -11.53 -1.41 -28.13
CA GLY A 664 -11.22 -1.10 -26.73
C GLY A 664 -10.12 -0.06 -26.55
N LYS A 665 -9.80 0.26 -25.28
CA LYS A 665 -8.76 1.25 -24.97
C LYS A 665 -7.37 0.75 -25.40
N PRO A 666 -6.46 1.63 -25.84
CA PRO A 666 -5.11 1.25 -26.23
C PRO A 666 -4.33 0.59 -25.08
N SER A 667 -3.36 -0.25 -25.45
CA SER A 667 -2.45 -0.89 -24.50
C SER A 667 -1.71 0.14 -23.64
N ARG A 668 -1.19 -0.30 -22.48
CA ARG A 668 -0.47 0.59 -21.55
C ARG A 668 0.75 1.22 -22.22
N ILE A 669 1.46 0.47 -23.04
CA ILE A 669 2.64 0.96 -23.78
C ILE A 669 2.26 2.15 -24.67
N VAL A 670 1.17 2.02 -25.44
CA VAL A 670 0.68 3.10 -26.32
C VAL A 670 0.28 4.34 -25.51
N ARG A 671 -0.29 4.17 -24.32
CA ARG A 671 -0.69 5.29 -23.46
C ARG A 671 0.47 5.99 -22.76
N TYR A 672 1.53 5.26 -22.41
CA TYR A 672 2.60 5.78 -21.56
C TYR A 672 3.94 6.01 -22.25
N TRP A 673 4.15 5.58 -23.51
CA TRP A 673 5.43 5.79 -24.19
C TRP A 673 5.81 7.27 -24.24
N PHE A 674 4.87 8.17 -24.58
CA PHE A 674 5.15 9.59 -24.71
C PHE A 674 5.62 10.24 -23.39
N PRO A 675 4.89 10.14 -22.27
CA PRO A 675 5.37 10.69 -21.00
C PRO A 675 6.64 10.00 -20.48
N ILE A 676 6.83 8.70 -20.74
CA ILE A 676 8.06 7.98 -20.38
C ILE A 676 9.25 8.51 -21.18
N THR A 677 9.11 8.67 -22.51
CA THR A 677 10.15 9.20 -23.38
C THR A 677 10.49 10.64 -23.03
N VAL A 678 9.48 11.49 -22.76
CA VAL A 678 9.71 12.85 -22.26
C VAL A 678 10.44 12.81 -20.92
N GLY A 679 10.06 11.93 -19.99
CA GLY A 679 10.75 11.72 -18.72
C GLY A 679 12.21 11.32 -18.89
N ILE A 680 12.51 10.38 -19.79
CA ILE A 680 13.87 9.90 -20.06
C ILE A 680 14.71 10.98 -20.77
N LEU A 681 14.19 11.63 -21.80
CA LEU A 681 14.93 12.67 -22.53
C LEU A 681 15.17 13.91 -21.65
N SER A 682 14.17 14.30 -20.85
CA SER A 682 14.33 15.38 -19.87
C SER A 682 15.19 14.96 -18.69
N SER A 683 15.33 13.67 -18.35
CA SER A 683 16.18 13.22 -17.23
C SER A 683 17.62 13.70 -17.35
N SER A 684 18.19 13.73 -18.55
CA SER A 684 19.57 14.21 -18.75
C SER A 684 19.70 15.72 -18.56
N THR A 685 18.63 16.47 -18.86
CA THR A 685 18.58 17.93 -18.71
C THR A 685 18.28 18.31 -17.27
N ILE A 686 17.37 17.59 -16.62
CA ILE A 686 17.06 17.69 -15.19
C ILE A 686 18.30 17.33 -14.38
N LEU A 687 18.98 16.23 -14.71
CA LEU A 687 20.22 15.82 -14.05
C LEU A 687 21.33 16.85 -14.28
N ARG A 688 21.53 17.35 -15.51
CA ARG A 688 22.47 18.44 -15.77
C ARG A 688 22.12 19.71 -15.02
N TYR A 689 20.85 20.08 -14.95
CA TYR A 689 20.39 21.25 -14.21
C TYR A 689 20.66 21.08 -12.70
N LEU A 690 20.32 19.93 -12.13
CA LEU A 690 20.57 19.59 -10.72
C LEU A 690 22.06 19.50 -10.39
N VAL A 691 22.88 18.95 -11.28
CA VAL A 691 24.34 18.83 -11.11
C VAL A 691 25.02 20.19 -11.27
N ASN A 692 24.63 20.99 -12.27
CA ASN A 692 25.19 22.33 -12.49
C ASN A 692 24.77 23.32 -11.40
N ARG A 693 23.60 23.13 -10.79
CA ARG A 693 23.10 23.91 -9.65
C ARG A 693 23.39 23.23 -8.31
N LYS A 694 24.23 22.18 -8.27
CA LYS A 694 24.51 21.43 -7.03
C LYS A 694 25.03 22.33 -5.92
N ALA A 695 25.92 23.27 -6.25
CA ALA A 695 26.44 24.24 -5.30
C ALA A 695 25.32 25.12 -4.75
N GLU A 696 24.50 25.70 -5.62
CA GLU A 696 23.36 26.54 -5.21
C GLU A 696 22.32 25.75 -4.40
N ILE A 697 22.02 24.51 -4.77
CA ILE A 697 21.10 23.64 -4.03
C ILE A 697 21.68 23.31 -2.65
N LEU A 698 22.99 23.03 -2.55
CA LEU A 698 23.66 22.80 -1.27
C LEU A 698 23.63 24.05 -0.40
N THR A 699 23.92 25.23 -0.97
CA THR A 699 23.80 26.51 -0.27
C THR A 699 22.38 26.73 0.20
N TRP A 700 21.37 26.49 -0.65
CA TRP A 700 19.97 26.66 -0.28
C TRP A 700 19.54 25.69 0.83
N ILE A 701 20.01 24.44 0.80
CA ILE A 701 19.76 23.45 1.87
C ILE A 701 20.46 23.87 3.16
N GLN A 702 21.69 24.37 3.08
CA GLN A 702 22.44 24.87 4.23
C GLN A 702 21.77 26.10 4.83
N GLU A 703 21.44 27.11 4.01
CA GLU A 703 20.73 28.32 4.40
C GLU A 703 19.35 28.00 4.99
N PHE A 704 18.63 27.05 4.41
CA PHE A 704 17.36 26.57 4.94
C PHE A 704 17.54 25.87 6.30
N GLY A 705 18.56 25.03 6.43
CA GLY A 705 18.92 24.38 7.70
C GLY A 705 19.34 25.38 8.77
N HIS A 706 20.14 26.39 8.41
CA HIS A 706 20.49 27.52 9.28
C HIS A 706 19.26 28.31 9.70
N THR A 707 18.38 28.66 8.75
CA THR A 707 17.14 29.39 9.03
C THR A 707 16.22 28.62 9.98
N ILE A 708 16.05 27.30 9.78
CA ILE A 708 15.25 26.45 10.69
C ILE A 708 15.89 26.40 12.07
N ARG A 709 17.21 26.18 12.14
CA ARG A 709 17.94 26.11 13.40
C ARG A 709 17.83 27.43 14.16
N ASP A 710 18.06 28.55 13.49
CA ASP A 710 18.02 29.89 14.06
C ASP A 710 16.60 30.26 14.49
N PHE A 711 15.59 29.87 13.71
CA PHE A 711 14.20 30.01 14.12
C PHE A 711 13.93 29.24 15.43
N TRP A 712 14.30 27.97 15.48
CA TRP A 712 14.02 27.14 16.66
C TRP A 712 14.81 27.60 17.89
N ILE A 713 16.08 27.94 17.73
CA ILE A 713 16.92 28.44 18.83
C ILE A 713 16.39 29.79 19.31
N ASN A 714 16.26 30.78 18.43
CA ASN A 714 15.99 32.17 18.84
C ASN A 714 14.53 32.43 19.20
N TRP A 715 13.57 31.71 18.60
CA TRP A 715 12.14 31.99 18.76
C TRP A 715 11.36 30.93 19.53
N CYS A 716 11.95 29.75 19.79
CA CYS A 716 11.33 28.70 20.60
C CYS A 716 12.16 28.39 21.84
N VAL A 717 13.43 28.01 21.69
CA VAL A 717 14.28 27.51 22.79
C VAL A 717 14.71 28.64 23.73
N GLU A 718 15.33 29.71 23.22
CA GLU A 718 15.88 30.79 24.04
C GLU A 718 14.78 31.52 24.85
N PRO A 719 13.62 31.89 24.27
CA PRO A 719 12.53 32.51 25.03
C PRO A 719 11.95 31.55 26.07
N THR A 720 11.77 30.27 25.75
CA THR A 720 11.28 29.27 26.71
C THR A 720 12.27 29.05 27.85
N ARG A 721 13.58 29.02 27.55
CA ARG A 721 14.64 28.91 28.56
C ARG A 721 14.61 30.10 29.51
N LYS A 722 14.47 31.33 28.98
CA LYS A 722 14.33 32.54 29.81
C LYS A 722 13.11 32.46 30.71
N VAL A 723 11.93 32.12 30.16
CA VAL A 723 10.70 31.94 30.95
C VAL A 723 10.88 30.90 32.06
N ILE A 724 11.47 29.74 31.77
CA ILE A 724 11.75 28.69 32.77
C ILE A 724 12.75 29.17 33.82
N GLN A 725 13.79 29.90 33.43
CA GLN A 725 14.77 30.45 34.37
C GLN A 725 14.16 31.49 35.30
N THR A 726 13.30 32.38 34.78
CA THR A 726 12.57 33.39 35.57
C THR A 726 11.58 32.73 36.54
N ILE A 727 10.86 31.68 36.12
CA ILE A 727 9.91 30.95 37.00
C ILE A 727 10.64 30.10 38.06
N ARG A 728 11.81 29.53 37.71
CA ARG A 728 12.58 28.65 38.62
C ARG A 728 13.39 29.43 39.66
N HIS A 729 13.71 30.70 39.39
CA HIS A 729 14.27 31.61 40.40
C HIS A 729 13.15 32.22 41.23
N ASP A 730 12.74 31.55 42.30
CA ASP A 730 11.81 32.14 43.27
C ASP A 730 12.38 32.14 44.71
N LYS A 731 12.15 33.29 45.36
CA LYS A 731 12.33 33.67 46.77
C LYS A 731 13.72 33.98 47.35
N ASP A 732 14.82 33.41 46.83
CA ASP A 732 16.18 33.61 47.38
C ASP A 732 17.22 34.02 46.33
N SER A 733 16.91 35.00 45.47
CA SER A 733 17.90 35.46 44.49
C SER A 733 19.06 36.19 45.18
N GLU A 734 20.30 35.81 44.86
CA GLU A 734 21.55 36.30 45.45
C GLU A 734 21.62 37.85 45.50
N VAL A 735 21.12 38.51 44.46
CA VAL A 735 21.04 39.99 44.36
C VAL A 735 20.00 40.59 45.33
N SER A 736 18.85 39.92 45.53
CA SER A 736 17.85 40.36 46.53
C SER A 736 18.31 40.11 47.97
N ILE A 737 19.16 39.09 48.17
CA ILE A 737 19.75 38.78 49.49
C ILE A 737 20.86 39.80 49.82
N MET A 738 21.70 40.15 48.85
CA MET A 738 22.74 41.16 49.02
C MET A 738 22.15 42.55 49.30
N SER A 739 21.12 42.97 48.55
CA SER A 739 20.45 44.26 48.79
C SER A 739 19.70 44.28 50.12
N LYS A 740 19.00 43.20 50.51
CA LYS A 740 18.36 43.11 51.84
C LYS A 740 19.38 43.18 52.98
N ARG A 741 20.49 42.44 52.88
CA ARG A 741 21.52 42.41 53.93
C ARG A 741 22.30 43.72 54.02
N SER A 742 22.58 44.39 52.90
CA SER A 742 23.16 45.74 52.86
C SER A 742 22.21 46.75 53.50
N LEU A 743 20.94 46.72 53.09
CA LEU A 743 19.91 47.62 53.59
C LEU A 743 19.65 47.45 55.09
N GLU A 744 19.62 46.22 55.60
CA GLU A 744 19.49 45.93 57.03
C GLU A 744 20.66 46.52 57.83
N GLY A 745 21.89 46.39 57.31
CA GLY A 745 23.08 46.98 57.92
C GLY A 745 23.03 48.52 57.94
N ASP A 746 22.64 49.13 56.83
CA ASP A 746 22.56 50.59 56.71
C ASP A 746 21.40 51.18 57.52
N ARG A 747 20.26 50.49 57.60
CA ARG A 747 19.13 50.84 58.49
C ARG A 747 19.51 50.74 59.96
N ALA A 748 20.21 49.68 60.36
CA ALA A 748 20.67 49.52 61.74
C ALA A 748 21.76 50.56 62.10
N SER A 749 22.56 51.01 61.13
CA SER A 749 23.50 52.11 61.31
C SER A 749 22.77 53.45 61.50
N LEU A 750 21.76 53.73 60.65
CA LEU A 750 20.92 54.91 60.79
C LEU A 750 20.17 54.94 62.13
N GLU A 751 19.59 53.82 62.54
CA GLU A 751 18.90 53.67 63.83
C GLU A 751 19.81 54.03 65.01
N ARG A 752 21.05 53.52 65.02
CA ARG A 752 22.04 53.85 66.06
C ARG A 752 22.41 55.32 66.05
N MET A 753 22.73 55.88 64.88
CA MET A 753 23.14 57.29 64.81
C MET A 753 22.05 58.26 65.24
N VAL A 754 20.78 57.96 64.94
CA VAL A 754 19.65 58.81 65.33
C VAL A 754 19.35 58.69 66.83
N VAL A 755 19.43 57.47 67.38
CA VAL A 755 19.23 57.23 68.81
C VAL A 755 20.36 57.88 69.62
N ASP A 756 21.61 57.70 69.21
CA ASP A 756 22.77 58.33 69.87
C ASP A 756 22.66 59.87 69.79
N PHE A 757 22.22 60.40 68.65
CA PHE A 757 21.97 61.84 68.49
C PHE A 757 20.88 62.36 69.44
N ALA A 758 19.80 61.61 69.61
CA ALA A 758 18.69 61.96 70.49
C ALA A 758 19.09 61.91 71.98
N ILE A 759 19.93 60.94 72.37
CA ILE A 759 20.49 60.81 73.73
C ILE A 759 21.43 61.98 74.04
N ASP A 760 22.31 62.34 73.11
CA ASP A 760 23.24 63.46 73.27
C ASP A 760 22.53 64.82 73.26
N ASN A 761 21.31 64.90 72.69
CA ASN A 761 20.55 66.14 72.51
C ASN A 761 19.08 65.99 72.95
N PRO A 762 18.84 65.77 74.26
CA PRO A 762 17.51 65.46 74.77
C PRO A 762 16.49 66.57 74.49
N GLY A 763 16.90 67.84 74.51
CA GLY A 763 16.02 68.98 74.22
C GLY A 763 15.46 69.06 72.78
N ASN A 764 16.00 68.27 71.84
CA ASN A 764 15.46 68.15 70.48
C ASN A 764 14.57 66.90 70.32
N ALA A 765 14.67 65.94 71.26
CA ALA A 765 13.91 64.69 71.28
C ALA A 765 12.68 64.76 72.21
N THR A 766 12.77 65.49 73.32
CA THR A 766 11.69 65.77 74.28
C THR A 766 11.60 67.27 74.54
N GLU A 767 10.38 67.82 74.60
CA GLU A 767 10.15 69.26 74.80
C GLU A 767 10.58 69.77 76.19
N THR A 768 10.95 68.86 77.10
CA THR A 768 11.28 69.12 78.51
C THR A 768 12.79 69.17 78.80
N GLY A 769 13.65 68.72 77.87
CA GLY A 769 15.11 68.82 78.00
C GLY A 769 15.78 67.89 79.03
N ASN A 770 15.04 66.96 79.62
CA ASN A 770 15.57 65.99 80.59
C ASN A 770 16.22 64.78 79.90
N PRO A 771 17.17 64.08 80.57
CA PRO A 771 17.73 62.84 80.06
C PRO A 771 16.64 61.82 79.72
N LEU A 772 16.74 61.20 78.54
CA LEU A 772 15.74 60.25 78.03
C LEU A 772 15.67 59.00 78.92
N THR A 773 14.45 58.54 79.20
CA THR A 773 14.21 57.24 79.85
C THR A 773 14.33 56.09 78.85
N ASP A 774 14.61 54.88 79.33
CA ASP A 774 14.76 53.70 78.47
C ASP A 774 13.50 53.40 77.63
N ALA A 775 12.32 53.72 78.15
CA ALA A 775 11.06 53.59 77.42
C ALA A 775 10.94 54.59 76.24
N GLU A 776 11.43 55.81 76.43
CA GLU A 776 11.45 56.85 75.38
C GLU A 776 12.49 56.53 74.31
N ILE A 777 13.66 55.99 74.70
CA ILE A 777 14.68 55.52 73.76
C ILE A 777 14.13 54.38 72.90
N ALA A 778 13.40 53.43 73.49
CA ALA A 778 12.74 52.36 72.74
C ALA A 778 11.65 52.89 71.79
N SER A 779 10.89 53.91 72.20
CA SER A 779 9.90 54.57 71.35
C SER A 779 10.54 55.30 70.17
N ILE A 780 11.63 56.04 70.39
CA ILE A 780 12.38 56.73 69.33
C ILE A 780 12.95 55.70 68.35
N ARG A 781 13.50 54.60 68.85
CA ARG A 781 13.98 53.50 68.01
C ARG A 781 12.90 52.93 67.10
N ALA A 782 11.68 52.73 67.63
CA ALA A 782 10.54 52.26 66.83
C ALA A 782 10.14 53.30 65.76
N LYS A 783 10.05 54.57 66.14
CA LYS A 783 9.73 55.68 65.21
C LYS A 783 10.78 55.83 64.09
N VAL A 784 12.06 55.68 64.40
CA VAL A 784 13.14 55.74 63.39
C VAL A 784 13.07 54.56 62.42
N ARG A 785 12.65 53.37 62.87
CA ARG A 785 12.39 52.23 61.97
C ARG A 785 11.24 52.48 61.01
N GLU A 786 10.26 53.27 61.43
CA GLU A 786 9.16 53.76 60.58
C GLU A 786 9.57 54.95 59.70
N GLY A 787 10.80 55.46 59.85
CA GLY A 787 11.38 56.54 59.05
C GLY A 787 11.22 57.94 59.63
N ASP A 788 10.73 58.07 60.87
CA ASP A 788 10.57 59.35 61.55
C ASP A 788 11.91 59.82 62.15
N LEU A 789 12.46 60.91 61.59
CA LEU A 789 13.72 61.54 62.00
C LEU A 789 13.52 62.90 62.67
N THR A 790 12.31 63.17 63.19
CA THR A 790 11.94 64.47 63.76
C THR A 790 12.98 65.09 64.72
N PRO A 791 13.62 64.35 65.65
CA PRO A 791 14.62 64.93 66.56
C PRO A 791 15.87 65.48 65.85
N VAL A 792 16.28 64.82 64.76
CA VAL A 792 17.43 65.22 63.95
C VAL A 792 17.06 66.38 63.03
N LEU A 793 15.86 66.36 62.46
CA LEU A 793 15.34 67.42 61.60
C LEU A 793 15.15 68.73 62.37
N LYS A 794 14.61 68.69 63.59
CA LYS A 794 14.50 69.88 64.46
C LYS A 794 15.85 70.51 64.77
N ALA A 795 16.87 69.68 65.06
CA ALA A 795 18.23 70.15 65.30
C ALA A 795 18.87 70.73 64.04
N TYR A 796 18.65 70.07 62.90
CA TYR A 796 19.10 70.53 61.59
C TYR A 796 18.51 71.89 61.23
N GLU A 797 17.18 72.05 61.30
CA GLU A 797 16.47 73.29 60.98
C GLU A 797 16.90 74.45 61.88
N LYS A 798 17.07 74.17 63.18
CA LYS A 798 17.52 75.16 64.16
C LYS A 798 18.94 75.64 63.86
N ASP A 799 19.89 74.73 63.66
CA ASP A 799 21.30 75.08 63.45
C ASP A 799 21.57 75.63 62.03
N LEU A 800 20.72 75.31 61.05
CA LEU A 800 20.80 75.84 59.68
C LEU A 800 20.51 77.35 59.61
N SER A 801 19.73 77.88 60.57
CA SER A 801 19.45 79.33 60.64
C SER A 801 20.71 80.19 60.88
N SER A 802 21.78 79.60 61.42
CA SER A 802 23.09 80.25 61.62
C SER A 802 24.25 79.31 61.27
N PRO A 803 24.49 79.06 59.97
CA PRO A 803 25.21 77.89 59.48
C PRO A 803 26.66 77.80 60.00
N PHE A 804 27.41 78.90 60.02
CA PHE A 804 28.80 78.89 60.47
C PHE A 804 28.96 78.57 61.96
N MET A 805 28.07 79.09 62.82
CA MET A 805 28.11 78.80 64.25
C MET A 805 27.53 77.40 64.56
N GLY A 806 26.48 77.00 63.85
CA GLY A 806 25.89 75.67 63.94
C GLY A 806 26.85 74.55 63.50
N THR A 807 27.78 74.81 62.58
CA THR A 807 28.82 73.86 62.17
C THR A 807 29.96 73.74 63.19
N ILE A 808 30.39 74.85 63.80
CA ILE A 808 31.58 74.87 64.69
C ILE A 808 31.23 74.49 66.14
N ARG A 809 30.06 74.91 66.63
CA ARG A 809 29.61 74.67 68.02
C ARG A 809 28.31 73.88 68.13
N GLY A 810 27.54 73.77 67.04
CA GLY A 810 26.25 73.08 67.02
C GLY A 810 26.35 71.64 66.49
N ASN A 811 25.19 71.06 66.23
CA ASN A 811 25.04 69.67 65.80
C ASN A 811 24.88 69.53 64.28
N LEU A 812 25.05 70.61 63.52
CA LEU A 812 24.71 70.69 62.10
C LEU A 812 25.44 69.64 61.25
N ILE A 813 26.73 69.40 61.52
CA ILE A 813 27.52 68.38 60.80
C ILE A 813 26.96 66.98 61.05
N ARG A 814 26.67 66.65 62.31
CA ARG A 814 26.17 65.32 62.70
C ARG A 814 24.75 65.09 62.14
N ALA A 815 23.90 66.11 62.15
CA ALA A 815 22.57 66.05 61.54
C ALA A 815 22.62 65.89 60.01
N LEU A 816 23.55 66.58 59.33
CA LEU A 816 23.80 66.42 57.89
C LEU A 816 24.29 65.00 57.55
N LEU A 817 25.22 64.45 58.33
CA LEU A 817 25.71 63.07 58.12
C LEU A 817 24.59 62.03 58.30
N ILE A 818 23.71 62.23 59.27
CA ILE A 818 22.51 61.38 59.46
C ILE A 818 21.56 61.49 58.26
N GLN A 819 21.34 62.70 57.70
CA GLN A 819 20.53 62.88 56.48
C GLN A 819 21.16 62.22 55.25
N VAL A 820 22.49 62.28 55.11
CA VAL A 820 23.20 61.56 54.04
C VAL A 820 23.00 60.05 54.18
N GLN A 821 23.11 59.50 55.39
CA GLN A 821 22.84 58.07 55.62
C GLN A 821 21.38 57.72 55.34
N LYS A 822 20.42 58.58 55.72
CA LYS A 822 19.00 58.38 55.40
C LYS A 822 18.76 58.35 53.90
N THR A 823 19.36 59.29 53.18
CA THR A 823 19.26 59.36 51.72
C THR A 823 19.87 58.11 51.07
N LYS A 824 21.00 57.61 51.59
CA LYS A 824 21.61 56.34 51.15
C LYS A 824 20.64 55.16 51.33
N VAL A 825 20.04 55.03 52.52
CA VAL A 825 19.05 53.98 52.82
C VAL A 825 17.84 54.08 51.90
N ASP A 826 17.30 55.28 51.66
CA ASP A 826 16.12 55.48 50.81
C ASP A 826 16.41 55.19 49.34
N VAL A 827 17.60 55.56 48.86
CA VAL A 827 18.08 55.21 47.51
C VAL A 827 18.22 53.69 47.37
N GLU A 828 18.80 53.00 48.36
CA GLU A 828 18.93 51.54 48.33
C GLU A 828 17.57 50.82 48.34
N VAL A 829 16.59 51.32 49.12
CA VAL A 829 15.21 50.81 49.11
C VAL A 829 14.56 51.02 47.73
N ALA A 830 14.67 52.22 47.17
CA ALA A 830 14.08 52.55 45.87
C ALA A 830 14.73 51.73 44.73
N MET A 831 16.05 51.57 44.76
CA MET A 831 16.78 50.73 43.80
C MET A 831 16.35 49.26 43.89
N GLY A 832 16.18 48.72 45.10
CA GLY A 832 15.65 47.37 45.31
C GLY A 832 14.22 47.20 44.77
N GLY A 833 13.37 48.21 44.92
CA GLY A 833 12.02 48.24 44.35
C GLY A 833 12.02 48.26 42.81
N ILE A 834 12.92 49.02 42.20
CA ILE A 834 13.09 49.08 40.73
C ILE A 834 13.59 47.74 40.17
N ASP A 835 14.56 47.09 40.82
CA ASP A 835 15.07 45.78 40.40
C ASP A 835 13.97 44.70 40.45
N ALA A 836 13.14 44.74 41.50
CA ALA A 836 11.98 43.86 41.61
C ALA A 836 10.93 44.12 40.51
N LEU A 837 10.71 45.38 40.12
CA LEU A 837 9.81 45.74 39.02
C LEU A 837 10.36 45.27 37.67
N LEU A 838 11.64 45.48 37.38
CA LEU A 838 12.27 45.03 36.13
C LEU A 838 12.21 43.50 36.00
N LYS A 839 12.46 42.75 37.07
CA LYS A 839 12.29 41.29 37.10
C LYS A 839 10.83 40.86 36.90
N SER A 840 9.86 41.56 37.50
CA SER A 840 8.44 41.19 37.33
C SER A 840 7.95 41.37 35.89
N GLN A 841 8.57 42.27 35.11
CA GLN A 841 8.27 42.47 33.69
C GLN A 841 9.04 41.54 32.75
N GLU A 842 10.13 40.91 33.19
CA GLU A 842 10.94 39.99 32.39
C GLU A 842 10.12 38.80 31.86
N LEU A 843 9.20 38.28 32.69
CA LEU A 843 8.31 37.18 32.32
C LEU A 843 7.33 37.60 31.20
N VAL A 844 6.81 38.83 31.26
CA VAL A 844 5.91 39.38 30.24
C VAL A 844 6.64 39.52 28.91
N PHE A 845 7.87 40.03 28.90
CA PHE A 845 8.69 40.09 27.70
C PHE A 845 9.04 38.69 27.15
N GLY A 846 9.28 37.72 28.03
CA GLY A 846 9.48 36.31 27.65
C GLY A 846 8.28 35.71 26.91
N PHE A 847 7.06 35.92 27.41
CA PHE A 847 5.83 35.43 26.77
C PHE A 847 5.51 36.15 25.45
N VAL A 848 5.73 37.47 25.39
CA VAL A 848 5.53 38.26 24.16
C VAL A 848 6.49 37.80 23.07
N GLY A 849 7.76 37.51 23.41
CA GLY A 849 8.75 36.97 22.47
C GLY A 849 8.45 35.54 21.98
N LEU A 850 7.79 34.72 22.80
CA LEU A 850 7.45 33.32 22.47
C LEU A 850 6.23 33.21 21.51
N THR A 851 5.34 34.20 21.54
CA THR A 851 4.04 34.15 20.86
C THR A 851 4.14 33.99 19.33
N PRO A 852 5.00 34.74 18.60
CA PRO A 852 5.17 34.55 17.15
C PRO A 852 5.71 33.15 16.79
N GLY A 853 6.65 32.63 17.58
CA GLY A 853 7.22 31.29 17.36
C GLY A 853 6.19 30.17 17.47
N ILE A 854 5.30 30.25 18.46
CA ILE A 854 4.19 29.31 18.64
C ILE A 854 3.20 29.39 17.47
N LEU A 855 2.79 30.60 17.05
CA LEU A 855 1.83 30.78 15.96
C LEU A 855 2.36 30.26 14.63
N VAL A 856 3.64 30.54 14.31
CA VAL A 856 4.30 30.03 13.10
C VAL A 856 4.42 28.51 13.15
N THR A 857 4.78 27.93 14.30
CA THR A 857 4.90 26.48 14.47
C THR A 857 3.55 25.76 14.31
N ILE A 858 2.48 26.32 14.88
CA ILE A 858 1.11 25.78 14.73
C ILE A 858 0.63 25.92 13.28
N GLY A 859 0.83 27.09 12.66
CA GLY A 859 0.45 27.35 11.27
C GLY A 859 1.16 26.40 10.30
N PHE A 860 2.47 26.21 10.48
CA PHE A 860 3.27 25.28 9.70
C PHE A 860 2.83 23.83 9.91
N SER A 861 2.63 23.40 11.16
CA SER A 861 2.16 22.04 11.48
C SER A 861 0.78 21.73 10.87
N ARG A 862 -0.14 22.70 10.87
CA ARG A 862 -1.45 22.59 10.22
C ARG A 862 -1.35 22.56 8.69
N TRP A 863 -0.50 23.39 8.10
CA TRP A 863 -0.25 23.41 6.66
C TRP A 863 0.37 22.10 6.16
N VAL A 864 1.38 21.59 6.86
CA VAL A 864 2.00 20.28 6.60
C VAL A 864 0.95 19.18 6.70
N SER A 865 0.21 19.11 7.81
CA SER A 865 -0.84 18.11 8.00
C SER A 865 -1.95 18.17 6.93
N SER A 866 -2.32 19.38 6.49
CA SER A 866 -3.27 19.63 5.40
C SER A 866 -2.77 19.15 4.04
N ALA A 867 -1.50 19.44 3.70
CA ALA A 867 -0.89 19.03 2.44
C ALA A 867 -0.79 17.50 2.32
N PHE A 868 -0.57 16.80 3.44
CA PHE A 868 -0.51 15.33 3.48
C PHE A 868 -1.89 14.64 3.58
N THR A 869 -2.91 15.31 4.11
CA THR A 869 -4.28 14.76 4.21
C THR A 869 -5.12 14.96 2.95
N SER A 870 -4.83 15.97 2.11
CA SER A 870 -5.60 16.23 0.88
C SER A 870 -5.62 15.06 -0.12
N ARG A 871 -4.53 14.26 -0.15
CA ARG A 871 -4.44 13.05 -1.00
C ARG A 871 -5.36 11.92 -0.54
N ARG A 872 -5.55 11.73 0.78
CA ARG A 872 -6.51 10.74 1.33
C ARG A 872 -7.96 11.16 1.05
N GLY A 873 -8.26 12.46 1.11
CA GLY A 873 -9.57 13.01 0.75
C GLY A 873 -9.91 12.86 -0.75
N ALA A 874 -8.92 13.07 -1.64
CA ALA A 874 -9.10 12.92 -3.07
C ALA A 874 -9.41 11.47 -3.50
N ASP A 875 -8.73 10.48 -2.90
CA ASP A 875 -8.98 9.06 -3.19
C ASP A 875 -10.30 8.55 -2.61
N ALA A 876 -10.70 9.03 -1.43
CA ALA A 876 -12.02 8.73 -0.85
C ALA A 876 -13.15 9.35 -1.69
N SER A 877 -13.00 10.61 -2.11
CA SER A 877 -13.95 11.31 -2.98
C SER A 877 -14.08 10.64 -4.35
N ARG A 878 -12.96 10.15 -4.92
CA ARG A 878 -12.96 9.41 -6.19
C ARG A 878 -13.68 8.05 -6.08
N LYS A 879 -13.57 7.37 -4.94
CA LYS A 879 -14.26 6.09 -4.67
C LYS A 879 -15.77 6.30 -4.42
N GLN A 880 -16.15 7.31 -3.64
CA GLN A 880 -17.56 7.70 -3.43
C GLN A 880 -18.24 8.08 -4.76
N GLY A 881 -17.58 8.94 -5.56
CA GLY A 881 -18.08 9.33 -6.88
C GLY A 881 -18.31 8.16 -7.85
N HIS A 882 -17.58 7.06 -7.70
CA HIS A 882 -17.82 5.85 -8.50
C HIS A 882 -19.13 5.16 -8.11
N MET A 883 -19.38 4.93 -6.82
CA MET A 883 -20.61 4.28 -6.34
C MET A 883 -21.85 5.10 -6.67
N MET A 884 -21.81 6.42 -6.47
CA MET A 884 -22.92 7.32 -6.84
C MET A 884 -23.22 7.28 -8.34
N ARG A 885 -22.17 7.19 -9.17
CA ARG A 885 -22.34 7.06 -10.63
C ARG A 885 -23.04 5.75 -11.01
N GLN A 886 -22.66 4.62 -10.39
CA GLN A 886 -23.33 3.34 -10.67
C GLN A 886 -24.79 3.36 -10.23
N LEU A 887 -25.09 3.93 -9.07
CA LEU A 887 -26.46 4.10 -8.60
C LEU A 887 -27.29 4.98 -9.55
N ARG A 888 -26.67 6.03 -10.11
CA ARG A 888 -27.30 6.86 -11.16
C ARG A 888 -27.53 6.09 -12.47
N ASN A 889 -26.61 5.21 -12.85
CA ASN A 889 -26.80 4.39 -14.05
C ASN A 889 -27.96 3.41 -13.88
N ILE A 890 -28.05 2.73 -12.73
CA ILE A 890 -29.17 1.87 -12.35
C ILE A 890 -30.49 2.65 -12.44
N ASP A 891 -30.55 3.84 -11.82
CA ASP A 891 -31.72 4.73 -11.87
C ASP A 891 -32.10 5.10 -13.31
N ARG A 892 -31.11 5.36 -14.19
CA ARG A 892 -31.35 5.64 -15.61
C ARG A 892 -31.86 4.42 -16.38
N VAL A 893 -31.35 3.22 -16.10
CA VAL A 893 -31.85 1.98 -16.71
C VAL A 893 -33.34 1.80 -16.35
N LEU A 894 -33.69 1.90 -15.07
CA LEU A 894 -35.07 1.80 -14.60
C LEU A 894 -35.96 2.97 -15.05
N THR A 895 -35.38 4.12 -15.39
CA THR A 895 -36.12 5.30 -15.86
C THR A 895 -36.46 5.20 -17.33
N ASN A 896 -35.51 4.71 -18.13
CA ASN A 896 -35.62 4.66 -19.58
C ASN A 896 -36.24 3.36 -20.10
N SER A 897 -36.35 2.32 -19.27
CA SER A 897 -36.95 1.06 -19.67
C SER A 897 -38.47 1.17 -19.83
N THR A 898 -38.99 0.51 -20.85
CA THR A 898 -40.42 0.33 -21.09
C THR A 898 -40.85 -0.98 -20.44
N PRO A 899 -41.67 -0.96 -19.38
CA PRO A 899 -42.08 -2.18 -18.71
C PRO A 899 -43.11 -2.98 -19.54
N THR A 900 -43.20 -4.29 -19.31
CA THR A 900 -44.22 -5.15 -19.93
C THR A 900 -45.63 -4.72 -19.50
N GLU A 901 -46.59 -4.73 -20.44
CA GLU A 901 -47.95 -4.21 -20.20
C GLU A 901 -48.72 -4.99 -19.13
N LYS A 902 -48.47 -6.31 -19.03
CA LYS A 902 -49.25 -7.23 -18.20
C LYS A 902 -48.79 -7.27 -16.73
N PHE A 903 -47.49 -7.19 -16.48
CA PHE A 903 -46.89 -7.40 -15.14
C PHE A 903 -45.92 -6.31 -14.68
N GLY A 904 -45.58 -5.35 -15.55
CA GLY A 904 -44.71 -4.23 -15.20
C GLY A 904 -43.22 -4.62 -15.07
N GLU A 905 -42.80 -5.68 -15.74
CA GLU A 905 -41.46 -6.27 -15.68
C GLU A 905 -40.52 -5.65 -16.73
N LEU A 906 -39.22 -5.85 -16.56
CA LEU A 906 -38.21 -5.37 -17.51
C LEU A 906 -38.02 -6.37 -18.65
N TYR A 907 -37.91 -5.89 -19.89
CA TYR A 907 -37.43 -6.70 -21.01
C TYR A 907 -36.00 -7.22 -20.76
N TYR A 908 -35.65 -8.34 -21.38
CA TYR A 908 -34.37 -9.05 -21.17
C TYR A 908 -33.15 -8.14 -21.23
N LYS A 909 -33.06 -7.29 -22.27
CA LYS A 909 -31.99 -6.30 -22.42
C LYS A 909 -31.82 -5.39 -21.20
N ASP A 910 -32.91 -4.82 -20.70
CA ASP A 910 -32.88 -3.87 -19.60
C ASP A 910 -32.64 -4.58 -18.25
N HIS A 911 -33.16 -5.81 -18.11
CA HIS A 911 -32.86 -6.66 -16.96
C HIS A 911 -31.38 -7.05 -16.89
N GLY A 912 -30.79 -7.50 -17.99
CA GLY A 912 -29.37 -7.83 -18.07
C GLY A 912 -28.45 -6.62 -17.84
N LEU A 913 -28.83 -5.44 -18.33
CA LEU A 913 -28.12 -4.20 -18.03
C LEU A 913 -28.18 -3.85 -16.54
N LEU A 914 -29.36 -3.96 -15.93
CA LEU A 914 -29.56 -3.74 -14.49
C LEU A 914 -28.63 -4.66 -13.69
N LEU A 915 -28.56 -5.94 -14.05
CA LEU A 915 -27.67 -6.93 -13.43
C LEU A 915 -26.19 -6.54 -13.52
N CYS A 916 -25.73 -6.09 -14.69
CA CYS A 916 -24.35 -5.64 -14.86
C CYS A 916 -24.03 -4.42 -13.99
N GLU A 917 -24.90 -3.40 -13.98
CA GLU A 917 -24.68 -2.18 -13.18
C GLU A 917 -24.73 -2.48 -11.68
N VAL A 918 -25.66 -3.32 -11.26
CA VAL A 918 -25.77 -3.81 -9.88
C VAL A 918 -24.53 -4.60 -9.47
N HIS A 919 -23.99 -5.45 -10.35
CA HIS A 919 -22.77 -6.20 -10.08
C HIS A 919 -21.59 -5.28 -9.80
N VAL A 920 -21.39 -4.25 -10.64
CA VAL A 920 -20.33 -3.25 -10.46
C VAL A 920 -20.55 -2.43 -9.19
N LEU A 921 -21.80 -2.05 -8.90
CA LEU A 921 -22.13 -1.34 -7.66
C LEU A 921 -21.80 -2.19 -6.43
N ARG A 922 -22.14 -3.48 -6.44
CA ARG A 922 -21.84 -4.42 -5.34
C ARG A 922 -20.34 -4.60 -5.14
N GLU A 923 -19.56 -4.63 -6.22
CA GLU A 923 -18.10 -4.70 -6.15
C GLU A 923 -17.50 -3.43 -5.52
N ALA A 924 -18.00 -2.25 -5.93
CA ALA A 924 -17.55 -0.98 -5.39
C ALA A 924 -17.93 -0.82 -3.90
N ALA A 925 -19.19 -1.14 -3.55
CA ALA A 925 -19.70 -1.09 -2.18
C ALA A 925 -18.87 -1.96 -1.23
N TYR A 926 -18.43 -3.13 -1.68
CA TYR A 926 -17.63 -4.04 -0.87
C TYR A 926 -16.28 -3.45 -0.43
N ARG A 927 -15.65 -2.63 -1.28
CA ARG A 927 -14.34 -2.02 -0.98
C ARG A 927 -14.45 -0.86 0.01
N VAL A 928 -15.65 -0.31 0.19
CA VAL A 928 -15.90 0.93 0.95
C VAL A 928 -16.70 0.66 2.23
N MET A 929 -17.66 -0.26 2.21
CA MET A 929 -18.59 -0.50 3.32
C MET A 929 -18.04 -1.52 4.35
N PRO A 930 -18.30 -1.32 5.66
CA PRO A 930 -18.07 -2.33 6.69
C PRO A 930 -18.86 -3.63 6.44
N ALA A 931 -18.35 -4.77 6.94
CA ALA A 931 -18.91 -6.09 6.63
C ALA A 931 -20.38 -6.29 7.05
N GLN A 932 -20.83 -5.68 8.14
CA GLN A 932 -22.23 -5.75 8.58
C GLN A 932 -23.13 -4.97 7.64
N VAL A 933 -22.84 -3.69 7.41
CA VAL A 933 -23.57 -2.80 6.49
C VAL A 933 -23.60 -3.36 5.07
N PHE A 934 -22.52 -4.01 4.63
CA PHE A 934 -22.46 -4.65 3.33
C PHE A 934 -23.43 -5.83 3.19
N ARG A 935 -23.77 -6.55 4.27
CA ARG A 935 -24.77 -7.63 4.20
C ARG A 935 -26.15 -7.05 3.97
N ASP A 936 -26.55 -6.07 4.76
CA ASP A 936 -27.83 -5.37 4.60
C ASP A 936 -27.94 -4.76 3.20
N PHE A 937 -26.85 -4.17 2.71
CA PHE A 937 -26.78 -3.63 1.35
C PHE A 937 -26.95 -4.70 0.28
N VAL A 938 -26.43 -5.92 0.49
CA VAL A 938 -26.60 -7.03 -0.44
C VAL A 938 -28.05 -7.51 -0.47
N GLU A 939 -28.75 -7.55 0.66
CA GLU A 939 -30.17 -7.90 0.71
C GLU A 939 -31.01 -6.89 -0.09
N ASP A 940 -30.77 -5.60 0.10
CA ASP A 940 -31.42 -4.53 -0.67
C ASP A 940 -31.11 -4.63 -2.18
N VAL A 941 -29.87 -4.97 -2.52
CA VAL A 941 -29.45 -5.17 -3.91
C VAL A 941 -30.05 -6.42 -4.53
N GLU A 942 -30.27 -7.48 -3.76
CA GLU A 942 -30.94 -8.70 -4.21
C GLU A 942 -32.43 -8.43 -4.49
N GLU A 943 -33.11 -7.64 -3.66
CA GLU A 943 -34.48 -7.18 -3.93
C GLU A 943 -34.55 -6.31 -5.19
N LEU A 944 -33.53 -5.48 -5.45
CA LEU A 944 -33.46 -4.64 -6.65
C LEU A 944 -33.39 -5.47 -7.94
N VAL A 945 -32.68 -6.60 -7.91
CA VAL A 945 -32.47 -7.48 -9.07
C VAL A 945 -33.68 -8.38 -9.34
N ASP A 946 -34.56 -8.58 -8.36
CA ASP A 946 -35.74 -9.41 -8.51
C ASP A 946 -36.79 -8.74 -9.42
N VAL A 947 -36.87 -9.22 -10.66
CA VAL A 947 -37.77 -8.70 -11.71
C VAL A 947 -39.23 -8.89 -11.35
N ARG A 948 -39.56 -9.94 -10.59
CA ARG A 948 -40.94 -10.30 -10.19
C ARG A 948 -41.60 -9.23 -9.33
N THR A 949 -40.80 -8.36 -8.72
CA THR A 949 -41.30 -7.25 -7.90
C THR A 949 -41.87 -6.10 -8.74
N GLY A 950 -41.53 -6.05 -10.04
CA GLY A 950 -41.94 -5.02 -10.99
C GLY A 950 -41.17 -3.71 -10.84
N ILE A 951 -41.07 -2.95 -11.93
CA ILE A 951 -40.23 -1.75 -12.03
C ILE A 951 -40.55 -0.69 -10.96
N LYS A 952 -41.81 -0.60 -10.54
CA LYS A 952 -42.28 0.34 -9.50
C LYS A 952 -41.65 0.04 -8.13
N LYS A 953 -41.53 -1.25 -7.75
CA LYS A 953 -40.88 -1.65 -6.50
C LYS A 953 -39.36 -1.49 -6.60
N GLN A 954 -38.76 -1.91 -7.71
CA GLN A 954 -37.32 -1.73 -7.96
C GLN A 954 -36.88 -0.26 -7.82
N ARG A 955 -37.65 0.71 -8.35
CA ARG A 955 -37.37 2.14 -8.16
C ARG A 955 -37.45 2.57 -6.69
N LYS A 956 -38.38 2.02 -5.89
CA LYS A 956 -38.43 2.28 -4.44
C LYS A 956 -37.20 1.71 -3.73
N VAL A 957 -36.74 0.53 -4.12
CA VAL A 957 -35.52 -0.08 -3.57
C VAL A 957 -34.29 0.79 -3.90
N VAL A 958 -34.15 1.30 -5.12
CA VAL A 958 -33.07 2.26 -5.46
C VAL A 958 -33.10 3.50 -4.56
N ASN A 959 -34.30 4.05 -4.29
CA ASN A 959 -34.45 5.18 -3.39
C ASN A 959 -34.10 4.83 -1.93
N ARG A 960 -34.48 3.63 -1.47
CA ARG A 960 -34.09 3.09 -0.15
C ARG A 960 -32.58 2.99 -0.05
N ILE A 961 -31.91 2.40 -1.04
CA ILE A 961 -30.45 2.29 -1.11
C ILE A 961 -29.79 3.68 -1.07
N ARG A 962 -30.29 4.64 -1.89
CA ARG A 962 -29.77 6.02 -1.95
C ARG A 962 -29.86 6.71 -0.59
N TRP A 963 -30.95 6.49 0.14
CA TRP A 963 -31.20 7.10 1.45
C TRP A 963 -30.41 6.40 2.57
N ALA A 964 -30.55 5.07 2.71
CA ALA A 964 -29.98 4.29 3.80
C ALA A 964 -28.44 4.29 3.81
N TYR A 965 -27.82 4.29 2.63
CA TYR A 965 -26.35 4.22 2.50
C TYR A 965 -25.72 5.54 2.04
N LYS A 966 -26.43 6.68 2.18
CA LYS A 966 -25.98 8.01 1.73
C LYS A 966 -24.57 8.39 2.18
N ARG A 967 -24.15 7.96 3.38
CA ARG A 967 -22.81 8.23 3.94
C ARG A 967 -21.66 7.60 3.12
N TYR A 968 -21.95 6.55 2.36
CA TYR A 968 -20.97 5.77 1.59
C TYR A 968 -20.95 6.13 0.10
N PHE A 969 -21.91 6.96 -0.36
CA PHE A 969 -22.05 7.41 -1.74
C PHE A 969 -21.40 8.77 -2.00
#